data_AF-A0A1V4SSI6-F1
#
_entry.id   AF-A0A1V4SSI6-F1
#
_cell.length_a   1.000
_cell.length_b   1.000
_cell.length_c   1.000
_cell.angle_alpha   90.00
_cell.angle_beta   90.00
_cell.angle_gamma   90.00
#
_symmetry.space_group_name_H-M   'P 1'
#
loop_
_entity.id
_entity.type
_entity.pdbx_description
1 polymer ?
#
loop_
_entity_poly.entity_id
_entity_poly.type
_entity_poly.pdbx_seq_one_letter_code
_entity_poly.pdbx_strand_id
1 'polypeptide(L)'
;MSEKLKENTLKTIIKEKEIVFNENCILGGDKDFFINRLSECFLKAKKIDIIVAFLRETGVKLLKNDLELAKNNGVKIRILTGNYLGITEPSALYLMRDILKDKCDMRFYADSKRSFHPKAYIFHYEDGGGEIFIGSSNISLSALTKGIEWNYRLKKEDNIEDFEYFCYAFEDLFLNNSIVLNENELKNYSRQWKKPKVYSVKEIEEEIEKEKVINIFSPRGAQIEALSGLSKLRDEGMDKGIVVASTGIGKTYLAAFDSLKYEKVLFVAHREEILNQAEVSFKSVRENFKTGFFRGNTRDLNVDGLFASVQTLGKKEYLNEKYFSRDYFDYIVIDEFHHAVNKNYINIINYFKPKFLLGITATPERMDNKDVFQICDYNIAYEIRLTEAINKGYLCPFRYYGIYDDSVNYDNINLNRGRYNEKELEKSLMIDKRANLILKHYKKYNSKQCIGFCSSKNHAEYMAKYFNENGVKACAVYSGVGENSINRNEAIKKLVNGNIQIIFSVDMFNEGVDIKTLDMVMFLRPTESSTIFLQQLGRGLRLDKNKKYVNVLDFIGNYKKADMIPNLIGGKRKGNEKENNPNEFEYPEDCIVDFDFELVDIYKKLLSKDIKIKDLVKEEYFRIKEELGHRPRRVEFIKEIDGEIYSKIRTNKKNNPFKNYISFLKELDEATEEENIFLTSDGYKLINYIETTLMSKTYKMPILLGIYNNGIMKDKIDENDIYVSMKEFYSKASNKIDIIDSKNNKEIEWNRDRYIKKAKEMPIKYLIKSGEEFFEYEKGVFKIKEPYKNLIKDNLFKDNFIDSIEMRVLEYYKNRGLKNIE
;
A
#
# COMPACT_ATOMS: atom_id res chain seq x y z
N MET A 1 63.26 -31.72 24.45
CA MET A 1 62.19 -31.87 23.43
C MET A 1 61.20 -32.88 23.98
N SER A 2 59.91 -32.63 24.19
CA SER A 2 59.04 -31.46 24.03
C SER A 2 57.71 -31.86 24.72
N GLU A 3 56.91 -30.86 25.13
CA GLU A 3 55.45 -30.99 25.42
C GLU A 3 54.99 -31.78 26.67
N LYS A 4 55.51 -31.48 27.87
CA LYS A 4 54.80 -31.83 29.12
C LYS A 4 55.26 -31.02 30.34
N LEU A 5 55.07 -29.70 30.30
CA LEU A 5 55.19 -28.82 31.46
C LEU A 5 54.01 -27.84 31.52
N LYS A 6 52.87 -28.40 31.97
CA LYS A 6 51.92 -27.81 32.93
C LYS A 6 51.77 -26.28 32.88
N GLU A 7 50.96 -25.84 31.94
CA GLU A 7 49.71 -25.06 32.12
C GLU A 7 49.14 -25.04 33.57
N ASN A 8 49.83 -24.43 34.52
CA ASN A 8 49.29 -24.29 35.88
C ASN A 8 49.65 -22.98 36.59
N THR A 9 49.70 -21.88 35.84
CA THR A 9 49.83 -20.53 36.42
C THR A 9 49.14 -19.50 35.56
N LEU A 10 47.81 -19.49 35.56
CA LEU A 10 46.94 -18.31 35.29
C LEU A 10 45.45 -18.63 35.53
N LYS A 11 45.12 -19.48 36.52
CA LYS A 11 43.79 -19.47 37.16
C LYS A 11 43.78 -18.37 38.20
N THR A 12 43.83 -17.12 37.74
CA THR A 12 43.47 -15.99 38.60
C THR A 12 41.95 -15.98 38.68
N ILE A 13 41.48 -16.34 39.85
CA ILE A 13 40.10 -16.25 40.32
C ILE A 13 39.53 -14.88 39.93
N ILE A 14 38.71 -14.82 38.88
CA ILE A 14 37.74 -13.74 38.72
C ILE A 14 36.61 -14.10 39.67
N LYS A 15 36.78 -13.72 40.94
CA LYS A 15 35.65 -13.50 41.84
C LYS A 15 34.74 -12.51 41.10
N GLU A 16 33.49 -12.89 40.84
CA GLU A 16 32.44 -11.96 40.50
C GLU A 16 32.42 -10.89 41.60
N LYS A 17 33.08 -9.76 41.34
CA LYS A 17 32.92 -8.55 42.15
C LYS A 17 31.48 -8.10 41.95
N GLU A 18 30.80 -7.75 43.04
CA GLU A 18 29.62 -6.88 42.96
C GLU A 18 29.96 -5.72 42.02
N ILE A 19 29.23 -5.60 40.93
CA ILE A 19 29.48 -4.57 39.92
C ILE A 19 29.00 -3.25 40.54
N VAL A 20 29.95 -2.44 41.00
CA VAL A 20 29.71 -1.04 41.33
C VAL A 20 29.56 -0.31 40.00
N PHE A 21 28.31 -0.01 39.60
CA PHE A 21 28.04 0.79 38.41
C PHE A 21 28.55 2.21 38.64
N ASN A 22 29.28 2.76 37.67
CA ASN A 22 29.69 4.15 37.69
C ASN A 22 28.46 5.03 37.35
N GLU A 23 28.24 6.11 38.09
CA GLU A 23 27.08 6.99 37.83
C GLU A 23 27.17 7.76 36.50
N ASN A 24 28.38 8.01 36.01
CA ASN A 24 28.64 8.81 34.82
C ASN A 24 29.08 8.00 33.59
N CYS A 25 29.68 6.83 33.78
CA CYS A 25 30.12 5.98 32.68
C CYS A 25 29.15 4.82 32.47
N ILE A 26 28.57 4.71 31.28
CA ILE A 26 27.63 3.67 30.90
C ILE A 26 28.22 2.83 29.78
N LEU A 27 28.33 1.52 30.01
CA LEU A 27 29.06 0.61 29.13
C LEU A 27 28.17 -0.34 28.29
N GLY A 28 26.88 -0.42 28.59
CA GLY A 28 26.00 -1.43 27.98
C GLY A 28 26.35 -2.85 28.43
N GLY A 29 26.42 -3.79 27.49
CA GLY A 29 26.66 -5.21 27.79
C GLY A 29 25.49 -5.83 28.56
N ASP A 30 25.74 -6.83 29.42
CA ASP A 30 24.64 -7.62 30.01
C ASP A 30 23.86 -6.94 31.14
N LYS A 31 24.42 -5.87 31.74
CA LYS A 31 23.93 -5.36 33.04
C LYS A 31 23.81 -3.83 33.16
N ASP A 32 24.48 -3.04 32.31
CA ASP A 32 24.53 -1.58 32.41
C ASP A 32 23.84 -0.89 31.22
N PHE A 33 22.56 -1.19 31.01
CA PHE A 33 21.81 -0.73 29.84
C PHE A 33 21.62 0.80 29.85
N PHE A 34 21.99 1.43 28.74
CA PHE A 34 21.90 2.88 28.59
C PHE A 34 20.47 3.42 28.67
N ILE A 35 19.49 2.64 28.21
CA ILE A 35 18.08 3.05 28.27
C ILE A 35 17.61 3.41 29.68
N ASN A 36 18.10 2.72 30.72
CA ASN A 36 17.66 2.98 32.09
C ASN A 36 17.99 4.42 32.53
N ARG A 37 19.18 4.93 32.15
CA ARG A 37 19.59 6.32 32.44
C ARG A 37 18.82 7.33 31.60
N LEU A 38 18.53 6.99 30.34
CA LEU A 38 17.69 7.83 29.50
C LEU A 38 16.28 7.97 30.10
N SER A 39 15.63 6.88 30.52
CA SER A 39 14.28 6.91 31.10
C SER A 39 14.19 7.83 32.33
N GLU A 40 15.19 7.80 33.22
CA GLU A 40 15.28 8.74 34.36
C GLU A 40 15.30 10.21 33.91
N CYS A 41 16.00 10.52 32.80
CA CYS A 41 16.13 11.88 32.27
C CYS A 41 14.87 12.32 31.52
N PHE A 42 14.24 11.43 30.75
CA PHE A 42 12.98 11.70 30.05
C PHE A 42 11.87 12.15 31.02
N LEU A 43 11.82 11.58 32.22
CA LEU A 43 10.83 11.94 33.24
C LEU A 43 10.99 13.37 33.78
N LYS A 44 12.23 13.88 33.86
CA LYS A 44 12.56 15.19 34.46
C LYS A 44 12.66 16.32 33.43
N ALA A 45 12.80 15.98 32.15
CA ALA A 45 13.11 16.93 31.11
C ALA A 45 11.98 17.93 30.86
N LYS A 46 12.36 19.18 30.59
CA LYS A 46 11.49 20.25 30.06
C LYS A 46 11.70 20.46 28.55
N LYS A 47 12.92 20.17 28.08
CA LYS A 47 13.32 20.18 26.67
C LYS A 47 14.35 19.08 26.44
N ILE A 48 14.28 18.42 25.28
CA ILE A 48 15.20 17.35 24.90
C ILE A 48 15.74 17.62 23.50
N ASP A 49 17.05 17.60 23.36
CA ASP A 49 17.75 17.72 22.08
C ASP A 49 18.55 16.44 21.82
N ILE A 50 18.25 15.73 20.73
CA ILE A 50 18.89 14.47 20.36
C ILE A 50 19.63 14.67 19.06
N ILE A 51 20.90 14.31 19.03
CA ILE A 51 21.73 14.32 17.83
C ILE A 51 22.41 12.97 17.66
N VAL A 52 21.93 12.16 16.71
CA VAL A 52 22.40 10.78 16.52
C VAL A 52 22.67 10.52 15.05
N ALA A 53 23.65 9.68 14.74
CA ALA A 53 24.01 9.36 13.36
C ALA A 53 22.84 8.68 12.63
N PHE A 54 22.10 7.80 13.32
CA PHE A 54 20.95 7.10 12.78
C PHE A 54 19.92 6.67 13.83
N LEU A 55 18.70 6.35 13.36
CA LEU A 55 17.64 5.72 14.14
C LEU A 55 17.20 4.39 13.51
N ARG A 56 16.93 3.40 14.36
CA ARG A 56 16.33 2.12 13.96
C ARG A 56 15.00 1.91 14.66
N GLU A 57 14.08 1.21 14.01
CA GLU A 57 12.74 0.92 14.50
C GLU A 57 12.78 0.28 15.88
N THR A 58 13.71 -0.65 16.08
CA THR A 58 13.87 -1.39 17.34
C THR A 58 14.30 -0.48 18.49
N GLY A 59 15.13 0.54 18.24
CA GLY A 59 15.53 1.50 19.26
C GLY A 59 14.39 2.45 19.64
N VAL A 60 13.65 2.94 18.64
CA VAL A 60 12.49 3.80 18.88
C VAL A 60 11.41 3.08 19.69
N LYS A 61 11.18 1.79 19.40
CA LYS A 61 10.24 0.96 20.17
C LYS A 61 10.59 0.85 21.65
N LEU A 62 11.88 0.74 21.97
CA LEU A 62 12.32 0.72 23.36
C LEU A 62 12.00 2.04 24.08
N LEU A 63 12.22 3.17 23.40
CA LEU A 63 11.97 4.51 23.95
C LEU A 63 10.49 4.93 23.92
N LYS A 64 9.59 4.10 23.36
CA LYS A 64 8.20 4.50 23.08
C LYS A 64 7.48 5.07 24.30
N ASN A 65 7.51 4.36 25.43
CA ASN A 65 6.79 4.77 26.63
C ASN A 65 7.36 6.08 27.20
N ASP A 66 8.68 6.23 27.22
CA ASP A 66 9.36 7.44 27.70
C ASP A 66 9.05 8.65 26.83
N LEU A 67 9.03 8.46 25.51
CA LEU A 67 8.67 9.50 24.54
C LEU A 67 7.19 9.90 24.65
N GLU A 68 6.29 8.94 24.86
CA GLU A 68 4.87 9.21 25.11
C GLU A 68 4.66 9.99 26.41
N LEU A 69 5.36 9.62 27.48
CA LEU A 69 5.34 10.34 28.77
C LEU A 69 5.86 11.77 28.60
N ALA A 70 7.02 11.95 27.97
CA ALA A 70 7.60 13.27 27.72
C ALA A 70 6.65 14.16 26.90
N LYS A 71 6.05 13.61 25.83
CA LYS A 71 5.03 14.33 25.05
C LYS A 71 3.85 14.74 25.93
N ASN A 72 3.31 13.83 26.74
CA ASN A 72 2.14 14.11 27.59
C ASN A 72 2.46 15.18 28.65
N ASN A 73 3.71 15.27 29.10
CA ASN A 73 4.21 16.33 29.97
C ASN A 73 4.51 17.66 29.24
N GLY A 74 4.25 17.75 27.93
CA GLY A 74 4.43 18.97 27.14
C GLY A 74 5.88 19.27 26.75
N VAL A 75 6.79 18.30 26.91
CA VAL A 75 8.22 18.44 26.59
C VAL A 75 8.41 18.63 25.10
N LYS A 76 9.21 19.63 24.72
CA LYS A 76 9.61 19.84 23.32
C LYS A 76 10.83 18.98 22.99
N ILE A 77 10.75 18.19 21.93
CA ILE A 77 11.82 17.29 21.50
C ILE A 77 12.33 17.72 20.13
N ARG A 78 13.64 17.91 19.99
CA ARG A 78 14.31 18.21 18.72
C ARG A 78 15.27 17.08 18.38
N ILE A 79 15.25 16.65 17.13
CA ILE A 79 16.03 15.49 16.68
C ILE A 79 16.77 15.85 15.40
N LEU A 80 18.09 15.78 15.44
CA LEU A 80 18.94 15.84 14.26
C LEU A 80 19.52 14.45 13.98
N THR A 81 19.25 13.93 12.79
CA THR A 81 19.78 12.63 12.36
C THR A 81 20.43 12.66 10.99
N GLY A 82 21.31 11.71 10.73
CA GLY A 82 21.83 11.46 9.39
C GLY A 82 20.82 10.70 8.52
N ASN A 83 20.88 10.96 7.22
CA ASN A 83 20.35 10.09 6.17
C ASN A 83 21.49 9.43 5.35
N TYR A 84 22.74 9.76 5.69
CA TYR A 84 23.96 9.21 5.11
C TYR A 84 24.02 7.68 5.29
N LEU A 85 24.40 6.94 4.23
CA LEU A 85 24.46 5.47 4.17
C LEU A 85 23.12 4.72 4.30
N GLY A 86 21.98 5.42 4.40
CA GLY A 86 20.66 4.78 4.48
C GLY A 86 20.43 3.97 5.76
N ILE A 87 21.17 4.21 6.84
CA ILE A 87 21.03 3.41 8.08
C ILE A 87 19.76 3.78 8.84
N THR A 88 19.35 5.05 8.80
CA THR A 88 18.12 5.52 9.43
C THR A 88 16.91 4.87 8.78
N GLU A 89 16.18 4.05 9.52
CA GLU A 89 15.04 3.29 8.99
C GLU A 89 13.81 4.21 8.85
N PRO A 90 13.12 4.24 7.69
CA PRO A 90 11.91 5.05 7.53
C PRO A 90 10.84 4.73 8.57
N SER A 91 10.65 3.45 8.90
CA SER A 91 9.69 3.04 9.94
C SER A 91 10.02 3.63 11.31
N ALA A 92 11.30 3.86 11.64
CA ALA A 92 11.70 4.54 12.86
C ALA A 92 11.25 6.01 12.87
N LEU A 93 11.43 6.71 11.73
CA LEU A 93 11.02 8.12 11.57
C LEU A 93 9.50 8.28 11.63
N TYR A 94 8.75 7.40 10.96
CA TYR A 94 7.29 7.38 11.05
C TYR A 94 6.82 7.09 12.48
N LEU A 95 7.43 6.12 13.16
CA LEU A 95 7.09 5.80 14.54
C LEU A 95 7.36 6.98 15.49
N MET A 96 8.52 7.63 15.37
CA MET A 96 8.85 8.83 16.17
C MET A 96 7.81 9.94 15.96
N ARG A 97 7.46 10.21 14.71
CA ARG A 97 6.49 11.24 14.34
C ARG A 97 5.08 10.88 14.84
N ASP A 98 4.68 9.62 14.79
CA ASP A 98 3.39 9.17 15.32
C ASP A 98 3.32 9.25 16.84
N ILE A 99 4.40 8.90 17.53
CA ILE A 99 4.49 9.01 18.98
C ILE A 99 4.40 10.48 19.40
N LEU A 100 5.22 11.35 18.81
CA LEU A 100 5.44 12.72 19.29
C LEU A 100 4.51 13.78 18.65
N LYS A 101 3.91 13.48 17.50
CA LYS A 101 3.02 14.38 16.74
C LYS A 101 3.62 15.79 16.58
N ASP A 102 2.93 16.84 17.05
CA ASP A 102 3.32 18.25 16.93
C ASP A 102 4.46 18.66 17.87
N LYS A 103 4.88 17.79 18.80
CA LYS A 103 5.93 18.07 19.80
C LYS A 103 7.34 17.75 19.34
N CYS A 104 7.51 17.21 18.14
CA CYS A 104 8.80 16.84 17.58
C CYS A 104 9.17 17.74 16.39
N ASP A 105 10.35 18.37 16.45
CA ASP A 105 11.03 18.95 15.30
C ASP A 105 12.18 18.01 14.90
N MET A 106 11.96 17.25 13.83
CA MET A 106 12.92 16.27 13.33
C MET A 106 13.53 16.76 12.02
N ARG A 107 14.85 16.64 11.90
CA ARG A 107 15.61 17.15 10.76
C ARG A 107 16.69 16.17 10.33
N PHE A 108 17.00 16.19 9.04
CA PHE A 108 18.18 15.54 8.50
C PHE A 108 19.36 16.51 8.47
N TYR A 109 20.56 16.03 8.75
CA TYR A 109 21.77 16.78 8.45
C TYR A 109 21.90 17.01 6.94
N ALA A 110 22.14 18.27 6.54
CA ALA A 110 22.00 18.69 5.14
C ALA A 110 23.22 18.35 4.25
N ASP A 111 24.42 18.26 4.83
CA ASP A 111 25.66 18.09 4.07
C ASP A 111 25.94 16.60 3.82
N SER A 112 25.83 16.20 2.55
CA SER A 112 26.06 14.83 2.09
C SER A 112 27.53 14.48 1.87
N LYS A 113 28.44 15.47 1.87
CA LYS A 113 29.88 15.28 1.66
C LYS A 113 30.64 15.09 2.97
N ARG A 114 30.09 15.57 4.08
CA ARG A 114 30.68 15.45 5.40
C ARG A 114 30.11 14.26 6.16
N SER A 115 31.00 13.49 6.78
CA SER A 115 30.64 12.38 7.65
C SER A 115 29.87 12.90 8.88
N PHE A 116 28.64 12.41 9.08
CA PHE A 116 27.78 12.78 10.20
C PHE A 116 27.61 11.59 11.14
N HIS A 117 28.43 11.53 12.19
CA HIS A 117 28.37 10.47 13.21
C HIS A 117 28.29 10.92 14.69
N PRO A 118 27.72 12.09 15.02
CA PRO A 118 27.50 12.47 16.42
C PRO A 118 26.49 11.53 17.10
N LYS A 119 26.60 11.36 18.41
CA LYS A 119 25.68 10.58 19.24
C LYS A 119 25.64 11.22 20.62
N ALA A 120 24.67 12.11 20.79
CA ALA A 120 24.45 12.80 22.04
C ALA A 120 22.96 12.99 22.33
N TYR A 121 22.64 12.98 23.63
CA TYR A 121 21.30 13.17 24.18
C TYR A 121 21.40 14.26 25.24
N ILE A 122 20.76 15.40 24.99
CA ILE A 122 20.84 16.61 25.82
C ILE A 122 19.48 16.83 26.46
N PHE A 123 19.45 16.85 27.79
CA PHE A 123 18.26 17.05 28.60
C PHE A 123 18.38 18.37 29.36
N HIS A 124 17.34 19.19 29.28
CA HIS A 124 17.25 20.46 30.01
C HIS A 124 16.15 20.37 31.05
N TYR A 125 16.43 20.76 32.29
CA TYR A 125 15.50 20.67 33.42
C TYR A 125 14.89 22.02 33.79
N GLU A 126 13.84 21.99 34.61
CA GLU A 126 13.08 23.18 34.97
C GLU A 126 13.81 24.11 35.94
N ASP A 127 14.64 23.54 36.82
CA ASP A 127 15.47 24.25 37.80
C ASP A 127 16.71 24.95 37.19
N GLY A 128 16.87 24.86 35.87
CA GLY A 128 18.02 25.40 35.14
C GLY A 128 19.19 24.42 35.03
N GLY A 129 19.09 23.24 35.64
CA GLY A 129 20.02 22.13 35.49
C GLY A 129 19.90 21.40 34.15
N GLY A 130 20.76 20.41 33.94
CA GLY A 130 20.73 19.63 32.70
C GLY A 130 21.80 18.55 32.61
N GLU A 131 21.58 17.61 31.70
CA GLU A 131 22.46 16.47 31.48
C GLU A 131 22.71 16.21 30.00
N ILE A 132 23.95 15.88 29.64
CA ILE A 132 24.33 15.43 28.31
C ILE A 132 24.91 14.03 28.42
N PHE A 133 24.42 13.10 27.62
CA PHE A 133 25.11 11.84 27.36
C PHE A 133 25.79 11.92 26.01
N ILE A 134 27.11 11.69 25.96
CA ILE A 134 27.90 11.66 24.72
C ILE A 134 28.59 10.31 24.63
N GLY A 135 28.53 9.66 23.46
CA GLY A 135 29.13 8.34 23.34
C GLY A 135 29.04 7.67 21.98
N SER A 136 28.93 6.34 22.01
CA SER A 136 28.81 5.49 20.83
C SER A 136 27.37 4.98 20.59
N SER A 137 26.41 5.29 21.46
CA SER A 137 25.03 4.79 21.34
C SER A 137 24.12 5.60 20.41
N ASN A 138 23.75 5.01 19.27
CA ASN A 138 22.63 5.46 18.44
C ASN A 138 21.27 4.96 18.99
N ILE A 139 20.16 5.41 18.40
CA ILE A 139 18.82 4.88 18.74
C ILE A 139 18.63 3.52 18.03
N SER A 140 19.07 2.44 18.70
CA SER A 140 18.87 1.06 18.25
C SER A 140 18.80 0.10 19.44
N LEU A 141 18.18 -1.07 19.28
CA LEU A 141 18.12 -2.07 20.36
C LEU A 141 19.50 -2.38 20.94
N SER A 142 20.46 -2.75 20.08
CA SER A 142 21.83 -3.08 20.48
C SER A 142 22.45 -1.93 21.29
N ALA A 143 22.46 -0.73 20.71
CA ALA A 143 23.15 0.42 21.30
C ALA A 143 22.54 0.93 22.61
N LEU A 144 21.25 0.68 22.86
CA LEU A 144 20.56 1.12 24.06
C LEU A 144 20.52 0.06 25.17
N THR A 145 20.87 -1.19 24.85
CA THR A 145 20.78 -2.33 25.78
C THR A 145 22.10 -3.13 25.82
N LYS A 146 22.16 -4.27 25.12
CA LYS A 146 23.19 -5.30 25.26
C LYS A 146 24.48 -5.01 24.47
N GLY A 147 24.47 -4.02 23.58
CA GLY A 147 25.65 -3.62 22.83
C GLY A 147 26.75 -3.11 23.75
N ILE A 148 28.01 -3.38 23.40
CA ILE A 148 29.16 -2.79 24.08
C ILE A 148 29.30 -1.37 23.54
N GLU A 149 28.90 -0.39 24.35
CA GLU A 149 28.82 1.02 23.98
C GLU A 149 29.43 1.86 25.08
N TRP A 150 30.11 2.95 24.74
CA TRP A 150 30.71 3.82 25.73
C TRP A 150 29.97 5.14 25.72
N ASN A 151 29.27 5.45 26.81
CA ASN A 151 28.59 6.72 26.99
C ASN A 151 29.06 7.39 28.29
N TYR A 152 29.28 8.70 28.20
CA TYR A 152 29.69 9.53 29.32
C TYR A 152 28.59 10.56 29.61
N ARG A 153 28.19 10.66 30.88
CA ARG A 153 27.24 11.62 31.40
C ARG A 153 27.97 12.86 31.89
N LEU A 154 27.59 14.01 31.34
CA LEU A 154 28.03 15.34 31.75
C LEU A 154 26.85 16.06 32.39
N LYS A 155 26.99 16.43 33.66
CA LYS A 155 26.02 17.25 34.40
C LYS A 155 26.39 18.72 34.28
N LYS A 156 25.39 19.57 34.04
CA LYS A 156 25.59 21.01 33.83
C LYS A 156 26.16 21.70 35.06
N GLU A 157 25.73 21.28 36.25
CA GLU A 157 26.13 21.87 37.53
C GLU A 157 27.64 21.76 37.76
N ASP A 158 28.23 20.67 37.25
CA ASP A 158 29.66 20.38 37.36
C ASP A 158 30.48 20.96 36.20
N ASN A 159 29.87 21.15 35.01
CA ASN A 159 30.57 21.49 33.76
C ASN A 159 29.77 22.45 32.87
N ILE A 160 29.57 23.69 33.32
CA ILE A 160 28.68 24.64 32.63
C ILE A 160 29.16 25.06 31.24
N GLU A 161 30.46 25.35 31.08
CA GLU A 161 31.05 25.82 29.81
C GLU A 161 30.93 24.75 28.71
N ASP A 162 31.27 23.50 29.04
CA ASP A 162 31.17 22.36 28.12
C ASP A 162 29.71 22.09 27.73
N PHE A 163 28.80 22.12 28.71
CA PHE A 163 27.37 21.93 28.47
C PHE A 163 26.84 22.97 27.47
N GLU A 164 27.15 24.25 27.70
CA GLU A 164 26.71 25.35 26.84
C GLU A 164 27.34 25.27 25.44
N TYR A 165 28.61 24.87 25.34
CA TYR A 165 29.29 24.67 24.06
C TYR A 165 28.62 23.58 23.21
N PHE A 166 28.31 22.42 23.80
CA PHE A 166 27.60 21.36 23.08
C PHE A 166 26.17 21.77 22.70
N CYS A 167 25.48 22.53 23.55
CA CYS A 167 24.17 23.10 23.20
C CYS A 167 24.26 24.06 22.01
N TYR A 168 25.25 24.94 21.99
CA TYR A 168 25.50 25.85 20.87
C TYR A 168 25.81 25.07 19.58
N ALA A 169 26.69 24.06 19.66
CA ALA A 169 27.02 23.22 18.50
C ALA A 169 25.79 22.48 17.95
N PHE A 170 24.90 21.99 18.84
CA PHE A 170 23.62 21.43 18.42
C PHE A 170 22.75 22.48 17.72
N GLU A 171 22.58 23.67 18.29
CA GLU A 171 21.75 24.74 17.69
C GLU A 171 22.24 25.14 16.29
N ASP A 172 23.55 25.31 16.11
CA ASP A 172 24.13 25.66 14.81
C ASP A 172 23.87 24.57 13.76
N LEU A 173 24.12 23.30 14.10
CA LEU A 173 23.83 22.20 13.20
C LEU A 173 22.33 22.08 12.90
N PHE A 174 21.49 22.25 13.92
CA PHE A 174 20.04 22.09 13.82
C PHE A 174 19.39 23.22 13.02
N LEU A 175 19.82 24.47 13.19
CA LEU A 175 19.20 25.62 12.54
C LEU A 175 19.81 25.95 11.18
N ASN A 176 21.14 25.80 11.03
CA ASN A 176 21.87 26.27 9.86
C ASN A 176 22.31 25.14 8.91
N ASN A 177 22.41 23.88 9.38
CA ASN A 177 22.98 22.76 8.61
C ASN A 177 22.04 21.56 8.52
N SER A 178 20.73 21.80 8.47
CA SER A 178 19.75 20.73 8.44
C SER A 178 18.59 20.99 7.47
N ILE A 179 17.93 19.91 7.10
CA ILE A 179 16.73 19.88 6.27
C ILE A 179 15.59 19.42 7.17
N VAL A 180 14.53 20.25 7.28
CA VAL A 180 13.34 19.91 8.06
C VAL A 180 12.67 18.66 7.47
N LEU A 181 12.48 17.63 8.29
CA LEU A 181 11.84 16.38 7.88
C LEU A 181 10.31 16.54 7.89
N ASN A 182 9.83 17.31 6.92
CA ASN A 182 8.39 17.45 6.67
C ASN A 182 7.81 16.17 6.03
N GLU A 183 6.50 16.17 5.76
CA GLU A 183 5.81 14.99 5.21
C GLU A 183 6.30 14.58 3.83
N ASN A 184 6.57 15.55 2.96
CA ASN A 184 7.02 15.26 1.59
C ASN A 184 8.44 14.72 1.63
N GLU A 185 9.32 15.30 2.44
CA GLU A 185 10.68 14.80 2.63
C GLU A 185 10.70 13.38 3.21
N LEU A 186 9.87 13.09 4.21
CA LEU A 186 9.77 11.74 4.79
C LEU A 186 9.26 10.71 3.78
N LYS A 187 8.24 11.07 2.98
CA LYS A 187 7.74 10.21 1.89
C LYS A 187 8.81 9.98 0.82
N ASN A 188 9.47 11.05 0.36
CA ASN A 188 10.53 10.97 -0.64
C ASN A 188 11.68 10.10 -0.16
N TYR A 189 12.13 10.31 1.08
CA TYR A 189 13.15 9.49 1.70
C TYR A 189 12.72 8.02 1.77
N SER A 190 11.52 7.74 2.30
CA SER A 190 11.01 6.37 2.43
C SER A 190 10.94 5.64 1.09
N ARG A 191 10.48 6.30 0.02
CA ARG A 191 10.38 5.72 -1.33
C ARG A 191 11.74 5.35 -1.93
N GLN A 192 12.77 6.16 -1.64
CA GLN A 192 14.13 5.94 -2.16
C GLN A 192 14.97 5.05 -1.26
N TRP A 193 14.55 4.84 -0.01
CA TRP A 193 15.30 4.09 0.97
C TRP A 193 15.40 2.62 0.61
N LYS A 194 16.61 2.08 0.73
CA LYS A 194 16.93 0.67 0.55
C LYS A 194 17.68 0.17 1.77
N LYS A 195 17.42 -1.07 2.18
CA LYS A 195 18.04 -1.65 3.35
C LYS A 195 19.57 -1.79 3.14
N PRO A 196 20.41 -1.16 3.98
CA PRO A 196 21.86 -1.24 3.81
C PRO A 196 22.41 -2.65 4.01
N LYS A 197 23.35 -3.06 3.14
CA LYS A 197 23.96 -4.40 3.15
C LYS A 197 24.92 -4.66 4.33
N VAL A 198 25.47 -3.60 4.91
CA VAL A 198 26.54 -3.67 5.94
C VAL A 198 26.02 -4.18 7.30
N TYR A 199 24.70 -4.24 7.51
CA TYR A 199 24.09 -4.66 8.77
C TYR A 199 23.22 -5.91 8.60
N SER A 200 23.78 -7.01 8.09
CA SER A 200 23.20 -8.32 8.35
C SER A 200 23.45 -8.67 9.82
N VAL A 201 22.65 -8.10 10.71
CA VAL A 201 22.58 -8.47 12.13
C VAL A 201 21.96 -9.87 12.20
N LYS A 202 22.75 -10.88 11.83
CA LYS A 202 22.37 -12.28 11.99
C LYS A 202 22.48 -12.75 13.44
N GLU A 203 23.19 -12.01 14.29
CA GLU A 203 23.62 -12.53 15.59
C GLU A 203 22.83 -11.97 16.79
N ILE A 204 22.19 -10.80 16.70
CA ILE A 204 21.52 -10.17 17.87
C ILE A 204 20.05 -10.63 18.03
N GLU A 205 19.38 -11.06 16.96
CA GLU A 205 18.01 -11.59 17.06
C GLU A 205 17.95 -13.01 17.64
N GLU A 206 19.07 -13.73 17.68
CA GLU A 206 19.15 -15.11 18.18
C GLU A 206 19.03 -15.23 19.72
N GLU A 207 19.32 -14.16 20.47
CA GLU A 207 19.24 -14.18 21.93
C GLU A 207 17.88 -13.73 22.49
N ILE A 208 17.14 -12.88 21.78
CA ILE A 208 15.84 -12.37 22.25
C ILE A 208 14.77 -13.47 22.24
N GLU A 209 14.85 -14.43 21.31
CA GLU A 209 13.94 -15.59 21.28
C GLU A 209 14.20 -16.60 22.41
N LYS A 210 15.37 -16.57 23.05
CA LYS A 210 15.72 -17.51 24.14
C LYS A 210 15.23 -17.04 25.51
N GLU A 211 15.03 -15.74 25.70
CA GLU A 211 14.37 -15.21 26.91
C GLU A 211 12.86 -15.18 26.65
N LYS A 212 12.07 -15.85 27.49
CA LYS A 212 10.60 -15.85 27.46
C LYS A 212 10.02 -14.47 27.83
N VAL A 213 10.38 -13.42 27.10
CA VAL A 213 9.68 -12.15 27.12
C VAL A 213 8.42 -12.38 26.30
N ILE A 214 7.26 -12.18 26.94
CA ILE A 214 5.93 -12.28 26.32
C ILE A 214 6.00 -11.54 24.97
N ASN A 215 5.82 -12.27 23.88
CA ASN A 215 5.98 -11.73 22.53
C ASN A 215 4.75 -10.88 22.21
N ILE A 216 4.72 -9.63 22.71
CA ILE A 216 3.66 -8.68 22.37
C ILE A 216 3.79 -8.40 20.87
N PHE A 217 2.77 -8.80 20.11
CA PHE A 217 2.70 -8.49 18.69
C PHE A 217 2.75 -6.96 18.52
N SER A 218 3.72 -6.47 17.74
CA SER A 218 3.86 -5.04 17.45
C SER A 218 3.99 -4.82 15.94
N PRO A 219 3.47 -3.69 15.41
CA PRO A 219 3.62 -3.34 13.99
C PRO A 219 5.10 -3.26 13.60
N ARG A 220 5.46 -3.69 12.39
CA ARG A 220 6.85 -3.64 11.88
C ARG A 220 6.94 -3.11 10.46
N GLY A 221 8.04 -2.43 10.14
CA GLY A 221 8.37 -1.99 8.79
C GLY A 221 7.24 -1.24 8.10
N ALA A 222 6.83 -1.72 6.92
CA ALA A 222 5.72 -1.17 6.13
C ALA A 222 4.40 -1.03 6.90
N GLN A 223 4.15 -1.84 7.94
CA GLN A 223 2.94 -1.72 8.74
C GLN A 223 2.91 -0.40 9.52
N ILE A 224 4.05 0.07 10.02
CA ILE A 224 4.15 1.36 10.74
C ILE A 224 3.87 2.51 9.78
N GLU A 225 4.48 2.48 8.60
CA GLU A 225 4.25 3.49 7.55
C GLU A 225 2.76 3.53 7.16
N ALA A 226 2.13 2.35 6.98
CA ALA A 226 0.72 2.23 6.65
C ALA A 226 -0.21 2.72 7.76
N LEU A 227 0.06 2.40 9.02
CA LEU A 227 -0.71 2.88 10.17
C LEU A 227 -0.63 4.41 10.30
N SER A 228 0.53 4.99 10.07
CA SER A 228 0.71 6.46 10.06
C SER A 228 -0.14 7.09 8.95
N GLY A 229 -0.09 6.53 7.74
CA GLY A 229 -0.93 6.95 6.61
C GLY A 229 -2.43 6.86 6.91
N LEU A 230 -2.88 5.78 7.55
CA LEU A 230 -4.28 5.59 7.96
C LEU A 230 -4.69 6.56 9.07
N SER A 231 -3.82 6.83 10.05
CA SER A 231 -4.05 7.85 11.07
C SER A 231 -4.26 9.20 10.40
N LYS A 232 -3.37 9.57 9.48
CA LYS A 232 -3.44 10.85 8.77
C LYS A 232 -4.73 11.02 7.98
N LEU A 233 -5.18 10.01 7.23
CA LEU A 233 -6.44 10.09 6.51
C LEU A 233 -7.61 10.42 7.46
N ARG A 234 -7.63 9.82 8.65
CA ARG A 234 -8.67 10.09 9.66
C ARG A 234 -8.53 11.47 10.28
N ASP A 235 -7.30 11.92 10.52
CA ASP A 235 -7.02 13.28 11.00
C ASP A 235 -7.48 14.34 9.97
N GLU A 236 -7.45 14.00 8.67
CA GLU A 236 -8.00 14.81 7.56
C GLU A 236 -9.54 14.66 7.40
N GLY A 237 -10.19 13.85 8.22
CA GLY A 237 -11.64 13.64 8.23
C GLY A 237 -12.14 12.59 7.24
N MET A 238 -11.27 11.77 6.66
CA MET A 238 -11.66 10.68 5.77
C MET A 238 -12.24 9.49 6.55
N ASP A 239 -13.35 8.96 6.05
CA ASP A 239 -14.09 7.82 6.59
C ASP A 239 -13.78 6.50 5.88
N LYS A 240 -12.90 6.53 4.88
CA LYS A 240 -12.46 5.35 4.14
C LYS A 240 -11.09 5.53 3.53
N GLY A 241 -10.37 4.43 3.39
CA GLY A 241 -9.05 4.41 2.76
C GLY A 241 -8.65 3.03 2.29
N ILE A 242 -7.66 3.00 1.40
CA ILE A 242 -7.09 1.77 0.86
C ILE A 242 -5.60 1.68 1.19
N VAL A 243 -5.16 0.48 1.57
CA VAL A 243 -3.75 0.11 1.65
C VAL A 243 -3.44 -0.90 0.56
N VAL A 244 -2.48 -0.55 -0.29
CA VAL A 244 -1.94 -1.44 -1.31
C VAL A 244 -0.62 -2.01 -0.80
N ALA A 245 -0.59 -3.29 -0.47
CA ALA A 245 0.61 -3.92 0.07
C ALA A 245 0.84 -5.30 -0.52
N SER A 246 2.07 -5.52 -0.99
CA SER A 246 2.53 -6.80 -1.53
C SER A 246 2.25 -7.97 -0.57
N THR A 247 1.97 -9.15 -1.14
CA THR A 247 1.75 -10.38 -0.37
C THR A 247 2.99 -10.72 0.46
N GLY A 248 2.77 -11.04 1.74
CA GLY A 248 3.86 -11.33 2.69
C GLY A 248 4.14 -10.23 3.72
N ILE A 249 3.67 -8.99 3.50
CA ILE A 249 3.89 -7.84 4.40
C ILE A 249 3.05 -7.89 5.71
N GLY A 250 2.08 -8.81 5.80
CA GLY A 250 1.24 -8.98 6.99
C GLY A 250 0.02 -8.06 7.02
N LYS A 251 -0.66 -7.92 5.88
CA LYS A 251 -1.93 -7.17 5.69
C LYS A 251 -2.97 -7.39 6.80
N THR A 252 -3.13 -8.64 7.22
CA THR A 252 -4.09 -9.02 8.26
C THR A 252 -3.70 -8.51 9.65
N TYR A 253 -2.41 -8.54 9.99
CA TYR A 253 -1.91 -7.93 11.23
C TYR A 253 -2.01 -6.40 11.19
N LEU A 254 -1.71 -5.79 10.05
CA LEU A 254 -1.94 -4.35 9.84
C LEU A 254 -3.40 -3.97 10.17
N ALA A 255 -4.37 -4.70 9.63
CA ALA A 255 -5.79 -4.49 9.92
C ALA A 255 -6.10 -4.65 11.42
N ALA A 256 -5.54 -5.66 12.07
CA ALA A 256 -5.74 -5.90 13.49
C ALA A 256 -5.19 -4.75 14.35
N PHE A 257 -3.97 -4.27 14.06
CA PHE A 257 -3.37 -3.12 14.75
C PHE A 257 -4.16 -1.83 14.52
N ASP A 258 -4.58 -1.55 13.29
CA ASP A 258 -5.36 -0.34 12.99
C ASP A 258 -6.74 -0.34 13.69
N SER A 259 -7.29 -1.53 13.91
CA SER A 259 -8.59 -1.71 14.54
C SER A 259 -8.61 -1.45 16.05
N LEU A 260 -7.45 -1.36 16.72
CA LEU A 260 -7.33 -1.37 18.20
C LEU A 260 -8.24 -0.36 18.93
N LYS A 261 -8.50 0.79 18.31
CA LYS A 261 -9.32 1.88 18.87
C LYS A 261 -10.84 1.74 18.64
N TYR A 262 -11.28 0.67 17.97
CA TYR A 262 -12.68 0.45 17.60
C TYR A 262 -13.25 -0.78 18.31
N GLU A 263 -14.48 -0.71 18.79
CA GLU A 263 -15.10 -1.78 19.58
C GLU A 263 -15.74 -2.84 18.68
N LYS A 264 -16.52 -2.43 17.68
CA LYS A 264 -17.19 -3.33 16.74
C LYS A 264 -16.49 -3.37 15.38
N VAL A 265 -15.83 -4.48 15.10
CA VAL A 265 -15.06 -4.71 13.87
C VAL A 265 -15.72 -5.78 13.00
N LEU A 266 -15.87 -5.49 11.72
CA LEU A 266 -16.23 -6.46 10.70
C LEU A 266 -15.03 -6.70 9.78
N PHE A 267 -14.59 -7.96 9.67
CA PHE A 267 -13.59 -8.39 8.69
C PHE A 267 -14.26 -9.21 7.61
N VAL A 268 -14.15 -8.77 6.36
CA VAL A 268 -14.81 -9.36 5.20
C VAL A 268 -13.78 -9.95 4.26
N ALA A 269 -13.94 -11.24 3.91
CA ALA A 269 -13.13 -11.91 2.91
C ALA A 269 -13.96 -12.93 2.10
N HIS A 270 -13.43 -13.36 0.97
CA HIS A 270 -14.14 -14.28 0.08
C HIS A 270 -13.86 -15.77 0.37
N ARG A 271 -12.77 -16.11 1.07
CA ARG A 271 -12.43 -17.49 1.46
C ARG A 271 -12.49 -17.70 2.96
N GLU A 272 -12.96 -18.87 3.38
CA GLU A 272 -13.09 -19.21 4.79
C GLU A 272 -11.74 -19.35 5.51
N GLU A 273 -10.69 -19.79 4.81
CA GLU A 273 -9.35 -19.92 5.37
C GLU A 273 -8.74 -18.57 5.74
N ILE A 274 -9.00 -17.55 4.92
CA ILE A 274 -8.57 -16.17 5.20
C ILE A 274 -9.29 -15.68 6.46
N LEU A 275 -10.59 -15.95 6.59
CA LEU A 275 -11.36 -15.57 7.79
C LEU A 275 -10.80 -16.23 9.06
N ASN A 276 -10.46 -17.52 9.01
CA ASN A 276 -9.85 -18.22 10.15
C ASN A 276 -8.50 -17.62 10.54
N GLN A 277 -7.64 -17.33 9.55
CA GLN A 277 -6.34 -16.70 9.80
C GLN A 277 -6.47 -15.28 10.34
N ALA A 278 -7.45 -14.54 9.85
CA ALA A 278 -7.77 -13.21 10.34
C ALA A 278 -8.25 -13.25 11.79
N GLU A 279 -9.13 -14.18 12.15
CA GLU A 279 -9.57 -14.35 13.54
C GLU A 279 -8.38 -14.58 14.49
N VAL A 280 -7.46 -15.48 14.13
CA VAL A 280 -6.25 -15.76 14.92
C VAL A 280 -5.37 -14.50 15.04
N SER A 281 -5.18 -13.77 13.95
CA SER A 281 -4.36 -12.55 13.94
C SER A 281 -4.96 -11.47 14.85
N PHE A 282 -6.28 -11.27 14.78
CA PHE A 282 -6.98 -10.30 15.62
C PHE A 282 -6.95 -10.68 17.10
N LYS A 283 -7.17 -11.96 17.45
CA LYS A 283 -7.02 -12.46 18.83
C LYS A 283 -5.59 -12.31 19.37
N SER A 284 -4.60 -12.40 18.49
CA SER A 284 -3.18 -12.27 18.87
C SER A 284 -2.79 -10.82 19.19
N VAL A 285 -3.47 -9.85 18.58
CA VAL A 285 -3.22 -8.41 18.76
C VAL A 285 -4.13 -7.80 19.82
N ARG A 286 -5.36 -8.30 19.96
CA ARG A 286 -6.40 -7.72 20.82
C ARG A 286 -6.71 -8.67 21.98
N GLU A 287 -6.38 -8.23 23.18
CA GLU A 287 -6.73 -8.93 24.41
C GLU A 287 -8.25 -8.88 24.67
N ASN A 288 -8.82 -9.97 25.20
CA ASN A 288 -10.24 -10.08 25.57
C ASN A 288 -11.26 -9.75 24.45
N PHE A 289 -10.86 -9.88 23.18
CA PHE A 289 -11.70 -9.54 22.04
C PHE A 289 -12.61 -10.71 21.64
N LYS A 290 -13.93 -10.58 21.85
CA LYS A 290 -14.88 -11.65 21.52
C LYS A 290 -15.08 -11.71 20.01
N THR A 291 -14.74 -12.84 19.39
CA THR A 291 -14.88 -13.02 17.93
C THR A 291 -15.99 -14.00 17.58
N GLY A 292 -16.49 -13.91 16.34
CA GLY A 292 -17.43 -14.87 15.77
C GLY A 292 -17.39 -14.88 14.25
N PHE A 293 -18.10 -15.82 13.64
CA PHE A 293 -18.14 -16.00 12.19
C PHE A 293 -19.54 -15.79 11.59
N PHE A 294 -19.56 -15.25 10.36
CA PHE A 294 -20.76 -15.16 9.53
C PHE A 294 -20.48 -15.78 8.15
N ARG A 295 -20.60 -17.11 8.07
CA ARG A 295 -20.28 -17.89 6.86
C ARG A 295 -21.08 -19.18 6.80
N GLY A 296 -21.39 -19.67 5.61
CA GLY A 296 -22.09 -20.95 5.43
C GLY A 296 -23.38 -21.00 6.24
N ASN A 297 -23.44 -21.89 7.23
CA ASN A 297 -24.55 -22.01 8.20
C ASN A 297 -24.31 -21.32 9.55
N THR A 298 -23.10 -20.79 9.80
CA THR A 298 -22.74 -20.11 11.05
C THR A 298 -23.17 -18.64 11.00
N ARG A 299 -23.84 -18.17 12.05
CA ARG A 299 -24.41 -16.82 12.17
C ARG A 299 -24.19 -16.29 13.59
N ASP A 300 -22.93 -16.09 13.95
CA ASP A 300 -22.62 -15.54 15.27
C ASP A 300 -23.03 -14.07 15.32
N LEU A 301 -23.76 -13.71 16.37
CA LEU A 301 -24.21 -12.34 16.66
C LEU A 301 -23.65 -11.91 18.02
N ASN A 302 -23.69 -10.61 18.32
CA ASN A 302 -23.25 -10.06 19.61
C ASN A 302 -21.79 -10.40 19.95
N VAL A 303 -20.91 -10.20 18.97
CA VAL A 303 -19.44 -10.31 19.09
C VAL A 303 -18.80 -8.94 18.86
N ASP A 304 -17.53 -8.79 19.23
CA ASP A 304 -16.75 -7.57 19.02
C ASP A 304 -16.08 -7.59 17.64
N GLY A 305 -15.55 -8.75 17.23
CA GLY A 305 -15.00 -8.99 15.90
C GLY A 305 -15.80 -10.02 15.12
N LEU A 306 -16.50 -9.61 14.06
CA LEU A 306 -17.20 -10.53 13.16
C LEU A 306 -16.37 -10.81 11.90
N PHE A 307 -16.09 -12.08 11.63
CA PHE A 307 -15.37 -12.54 10.44
C PHE A 307 -16.36 -13.15 9.44
N ALA A 308 -16.65 -12.41 8.37
CA ALA A 308 -17.76 -12.68 7.48
C ALA A 308 -17.34 -13.05 6.06
N SER A 309 -17.96 -14.09 5.52
CA SER A 309 -17.84 -14.41 4.10
C SER A 309 -18.69 -13.46 3.28
N VAL A 310 -18.10 -12.86 2.25
CA VAL A 310 -18.80 -11.96 1.30
C VAL A 310 -20.03 -12.63 0.69
N GLN A 311 -19.91 -13.92 0.33
CA GLN A 311 -21.01 -14.66 -0.31
C GLN A 311 -22.19 -14.87 0.63
N THR A 312 -21.93 -14.87 1.92
CA THR A 312 -22.95 -15.06 2.96
C THR A 312 -23.54 -13.71 3.35
N LEU A 313 -22.73 -12.80 3.89
CA LEU A 313 -23.18 -11.50 4.40
C LEU A 313 -23.69 -10.57 3.29
N GLY A 314 -23.15 -10.67 2.08
CA GLY A 314 -23.53 -9.80 0.95
C GLY A 314 -24.92 -10.07 0.37
N LYS A 315 -25.65 -11.08 0.87
CA LYS A 315 -27.05 -11.31 0.50
C LYS A 315 -27.95 -10.28 1.18
N LYS A 316 -28.87 -9.67 0.41
CA LYS A 316 -29.81 -8.64 0.90
C LYS A 316 -30.65 -9.10 2.10
N GLU A 317 -30.91 -10.39 2.24
CA GLU A 317 -31.65 -10.98 3.38
C GLU A 317 -30.98 -10.79 4.74
N TYR A 318 -29.66 -10.53 4.80
CA TYR A 318 -28.93 -10.26 6.05
C TYR A 318 -28.54 -8.80 6.23
N LEU A 319 -28.69 -7.98 5.19
CA LEU A 319 -28.37 -6.54 5.21
C LEU A 319 -29.63 -5.74 5.55
N ASN A 320 -30.10 -5.89 6.78
CA ASN A 320 -31.27 -5.21 7.32
C ASN A 320 -31.21 -5.10 8.86
N GLU A 321 -32.04 -4.20 9.39
CA GLU A 321 -32.10 -3.83 10.81
C GLU A 321 -32.38 -5.02 11.76
N LYS A 322 -32.93 -6.14 11.26
CA LYS A 322 -33.15 -7.33 12.08
C LYS A 322 -31.85 -8.03 12.46
N TYR A 323 -30.87 -8.03 11.56
CA TYR A 323 -29.57 -8.66 11.80
C TYR A 323 -28.55 -7.65 12.30
N PHE A 324 -28.43 -6.52 11.60
CA PHE A 324 -27.45 -5.49 11.92
C PHE A 324 -28.02 -4.12 11.55
N SER A 325 -27.96 -3.16 12.47
CA SER A 325 -28.19 -1.77 12.10
C SER A 325 -27.09 -1.28 11.15
N ARG A 326 -27.38 -0.21 10.40
CA ARG A 326 -26.40 0.33 9.43
C ARG A 326 -25.10 0.80 10.10
N ASP A 327 -25.18 1.27 11.33
CA ASP A 327 -24.07 1.78 12.16
C ASP A 327 -23.53 0.74 13.17
N TYR A 328 -23.94 -0.52 13.05
CA TYR A 328 -23.57 -1.58 14.01
C TYR A 328 -22.06 -1.80 14.13
N PHE A 329 -21.31 -1.64 13.02
CA PHE A 329 -19.86 -1.79 12.99
C PHE A 329 -19.18 -0.43 12.96
N ASP A 330 -18.28 -0.17 13.91
CA ASP A 330 -17.44 1.02 13.92
C ASP A 330 -16.38 0.99 12.81
N TYR A 331 -15.88 -0.21 12.50
CA TYR A 331 -14.74 -0.41 11.62
C TYR A 331 -14.95 -1.61 10.70
N ILE A 332 -14.80 -1.41 9.40
CA ILE A 332 -14.95 -2.48 8.40
C ILE A 332 -13.64 -2.65 7.65
N VAL A 333 -13.15 -3.88 7.61
CA VAL A 333 -12.00 -4.29 6.79
C VAL A 333 -12.51 -5.18 5.67
N ILE A 334 -12.15 -4.83 4.44
CA ILE A 334 -12.43 -5.64 3.26
C ILE A 334 -11.07 -6.10 2.69
N ASP A 335 -10.77 -7.39 2.85
CA ASP A 335 -9.55 -8.01 2.32
C ASP A 335 -9.75 -8.40 0.84
N GLU A 336 -8.63 -8.50 0.12
CA GLU A 336 -8.60 -8.65 -1.34
C GLU A 336 -9.56 -7.67 -2.02
N PHE A 337 -9.42 -6.40 -1.62
CA PHE A 337 -10.29 -5.27 -2.01
C PHE A 337 -10.43 -5.07 -3.51
N HIS A 338 -9.56 -5.67 -4.31
CA HIS A 338 -9.69 -5.70 -5.76
C HIS A 338 -10.97 -6.41 -6.25
N HIS A 339 -11.68 -7.14 -5.38
CA HIS A 339 -13.00 -7.70 -5.65
C HIS A 339 -14.18 -6.77 -5.28
N ALA A 340 -13.92 -5.59 -4.70
CA ALA A 340 -14.95 -4.76 -4.06
C ALA A 340 -16.03 -4.23 -5.03
N VAL A 341 -15.77 -4.21 -6.33
CA VAL A 341 -16.77 -3.84 -7.36
C VAL A 341 -17.80 -4.94 -7.66
N ASN A 342 -17.63 -6.14 -7.10
CA ASN A 342 -18.59 -7.22 -7.26
C ASN A 342 -19.86 -6.94 -6.45
N LYS A 343 -21.02 -7.34 -6.98
CA LYS A 343 -22.35 -7.04 -6.41
C LYS A 343 -22.47 -7.27 -4.90
N ASN A 344 -21.93 -8.39 -4.40
CA ASN A 344 -22.03 -8.72 -2.97
C ASN A 344 -21.17 -7.80 -2.09
N TYR A 345 -19.99 -7.38 -2.55
CA TYR A 345 -19.19 -6.39 -1.83
C TYR A 345 -19.89 -5.03 -1.83
N ILE A 346 -20.38 -4.58 -3.00
CA ILE A 346 -21.14 -3.33 -3.12
C ILE A 346 -22.35 -3.31 -2.17
N ASN A 347 -23.08 -4.43 -2.06
CA ASN A 347 -24.21 -4.51 -1.12
C ASN A 347 -23.76 -4.25 0.33
N ILE A 348 -22.66 -4.84 0.78
CA ILE A 348 -22.11 -4.64 2.14
C ILE A 348 -21.68 -3.18 2.32
N ILE A 349 -20.91 -2.65 1.39
CA ILE A 349 -20.34 -1.29 1.43
C ILE A 349 -21.43 -0.22 1.44
N ASN A 350 -22.50 -0.41 0.65
CA ASN A 350 -23.60 0.54 0.57
C ASN A 350 -24.58 0.47 1.76
N TYR A 351 -24.64 -0.69 2.44
CA TYR A 351 -25.55 -0.88 3.58
C TYR A 351 -24.98 -0.27 4.86
N PHE A 352 -23.75 -0.65 5.21
CA PHE A 352 -23.12 -0.23 6.45
C PHE A 352 -22.54 1.20 6.37
N LYS A 353 -22.53 1.88 7.51
CA LYS A 353 -22.00 3.24 7.70
C LYS A 353 -21.02 3.25 8.87
N PRO A 354 -19.83 2.63 8.72
CA PRO A 354 -18.84 2.60 9.79
C PRO A 354 -18.20 3.97 10.01
N LYS A 355 -17.52 4.15 11.15
CA LYS A 355 -16.64 5.30 11.40
C LYS A 355 -15.43 5.27 10.45
N PHE A 356 -14.96 4.08 10.07
CA PHE A 356 -13.94 3.94 9.05
C PHE A 356 -14.04 2.62 8.25
N LEU A 357 -13.87 2.69 6.93
CA LEU A 357 -13.77 1.54 6.02
C LEU A 357 -12.35 1.41 5.47
N LEU A 358 -11.70 0.27 5.73
CA LEU A 358 -10.38 -0.06 5.22
C LEU A 358 -10.47 -1.12 4.11
N GLY A 359 -10.06 -0.76 2.91
CA GLY A 359 -9.75 -1.71 1.84
C GLY A 359 -8.29 -2.14 1.89
N ILE A 360 -8.01 -3.45 1.81
CA ILE A 360 -6.63 -3.95 1.70
C ILE A 360 -6.50 -4.87 0.50
N THR A 361 -5.49 -4.62 -0.34
CA THR A 361 -5.21 -5.46 -1.52
C THR A 361 -3.71 -5.48 -1.84
N ALA A 362 -3.25 -6.52 -2.53
CA ALA A 362 -1.91 -6.53 -3.11
C ALA A 362 -1.89 -5.97 -4.55
N THR A 363 -3.02 -6.08 -5.24
CA THR A 363 -3.13 -5.74 -6.66
C THR A 363 -4.39 -4.92 -6.87
N PRO A 364 -4.31 -3.59 -6.79
CA PRO A 364 -5.47 -2.74 -7.04
C PRO A 364 -5.84 -2.73 -8.52
N GLU A 365 -4.89 -2.93 -9.43
CA GLU A 365 -5.16 -3.01 -10.87
C GLU A 365 -5.92 -4.31 -11.19
N ARG A 366 -6.99 -4.19 -11.97
CA ARG A 366 -7.82 -5.31 -12.39
C ARG A 366 -7.72 -5.49 -13.90
N MET A 367 -7.77 -6.74 -14.36
CA MET A 367 -7.77 -7.08 -15.80
C MET A 367 -9.02 -6.61 -16.54
N ASP A 368 -10.12 -6.33 -15.82
CA ASP A 368 -11.35 -5.75 -16.37
C ASP A 368 -11.43 -4.23 -16.15
N ASN A 369 -10.30 -3.58 -15.84
CA ASN A 369 -10.11 -2.12 -15.77
C ASN A 369 -11.00 -1.33 -14.80
N LYS A 370 -11.82 -1.97 -13.96
CA LYS A 370 -12.66 -1.24 -12.99
C LYS A 370 -11.83 -0.65 -11.86
N ASP A 371 -12.07 0.62 -11.61
CA ASP A 371 -11.34 1.43 -10.63
C ASP A 371 -11.79 1.18 -9.17
N VAL A 372 -11.08 0.29 -8.47
CA VAL A 372 -11.34 -0.03 -7.06
C VAL A 372 -11.03 1.11 -6.12
N PHE A 373 -10.13 2.03 -6.50
CA PHE A 373 -9.77 3.19 -5.69
C PHE A 373 -10.97 4.11 -5.50
N GLN A 374 -11.85 4.18 -6.50
CA GLN A 374 -13.07 4.99 -6.46
C GLN A 374 -13.96 4.65 -5.26
N ILE A 375 -14.03 3.38 -4.85
CA ILE A 375 -14.87 2.95 -3.71
C ILE A 375 -14.39 3.62 -2.41
N CYS A 376 -13.08 3.82 -2.29
CA CYS A 376 -12.44 4.53 -1.18
C CYS A 376 -12.24 6.03 -1.46
N ASP A 377 -12.96 6.64 -2.41
CA ASP A 377 -12.78 8.03 -2.85
C ASP A 377 -11.32 8.39 -3.22
N TYR A 378 -10.55 7.42 -3.72
CA TYR A 378 -9.13 7.56 -4.03
C TYR A 378 -8.24 7.90 -2.82
N ASN A 379 -8.72 7.63 -1.60
CA ASN A 379 -7.96 7.81 -0.37
C ASN A 379 -6.95 6.67 -0.18
N ILE A 380 -5.78 6.80 -0.81
CA ILE A 380 -4.67 5.84 -0.67
C ILE A 380 -3.89 6.19 0.60
N ALA A 381 -3.96 5.32 1.61
CA ALA A 381 -3.26 5.51 2.87
C ALA A 381 -1.77 5.19 2.74
N TYR A 382 -1.45 4.10 2.03
CA TYR A 382 -0.10 3.63 1.82
C TYR A 382 -0.05 2.64 0.64
N GLU A 383 1.05 2.67 -0.10
CA GLU A 383 1.32 1.76 -1.20
C GLU A 383 2.75 1.24 -1.09
N ILE A 384 2.90 -0.09 -1.17
CA ILE A 384 4.21 -0.74 -1.24
C ILE A 384 4.16 -1.94 -2.20
N ARG A 385 4.74 -1.74 -3.39
CA ARG A 385 4.85 -2.75 -4.44
C ARG A 385 6.01 -3.71 -4.21
N LEU A 386 6.06 -4.76 -5.03
CA LEU A 386 7.00 -5.87 -4.91
C LEU A 386 8.47 -5.38 -4.84
N THR A 387 8.87 -4.53 -5.78
CA THR A 387 10.24 -4.00 -5.88
C THR A 387 10.65 -3.21 -4.65
N GLU A 388 9.77 -2.33 -4.17
CA GLU A 388 10.02 -1.56 -2.95
C GLU A 388 10.06 -2.47 -1.73
N ALA A 389 9.13 -3.44 -1.61
CA ALA A 389 9.09 -4.37 -0.49
C ALA A 389 10.36 -5.24 -0.37
N ILE A 390 10.94 -5.67 -1.50
CA ILE A 390 12.22 -6.40 -1.51
C ILE A 390 13.39 -5.46 -1.18
N ASN A 391 13.46 -4.27 -1.80
CA ASN A 391 14.53 -3.30 -1.55
C ASN A 391 14.55 -2.81 -0.08
N LYS A 392 13.38 -2.69 0.55
CA LYS A 392 13.25 -2.37 1.98
C LYS A 392 13.54 -3.57 2.89
N GLY A 393 13.76 -4.75 2.32
CA GLY A 393 14.04 -5.99 3.04
C GLY A 393 12.85 -6.53 3.82
N TYR A 394 11.61 -6.20 3.41
CA TYR A 394 10.38 -6.77 3.97
C TYR A 394 10.00 -8.10 3.32
N LEU A 395 10.51 -8.35 2.11
CA LEU A 395 10.37 -9.60 1.38
C LEU A 395 11.73 -10.20 1.04
N CYS A 396 11.76 -11.52 0.89
CA CYS A 396 12.91 -12.28 0.43
C CYS A 396 13.16 -12.01 -1.06
N PRO A 397 14.42 -11.76 -1.49
CA PRO A 397 14.78 -11.69 -2.90
C PRO A 397 14.44 -12.98 -3.68
N PHE A 398 14.37 -12.89 -5.01
CA PHE A 398 14.08 -14.04 -5.87
C PHE A 398 15.06 -14.17 -7.03
N ARG A 399 15.17 -15.38 -7.57
CA ARG A 399 15.86 -15.69 -8.82
C ARG A 399 14.82 -16.22 -9.80
N TYR A 400 14.42 -15.37 -10.73
CA TYR A 400 13.40 -15.66 -11.72
C TYR A 400 14.05 -16.22 -12.99
N TYR A 401 13.53 -17.35 -13.44
CA TYR A 401 13.94 -18.04 -14.66
C TYR A 401 12.71 -18.23 -15.55
N GLY A 402 12.60 -17.41 -16.59
CA GLY A 402 11.60 -17.56 -17.66
C GLY A 402 12.11 -18.57 -18.67
N ILE A 403 11.54 -19.77 -18.63
CA ILE A 403 11.96 -20.92 -19.42
C ILE A 403 11.06 -21.04 -20.64
N TYR A 404 11.66 -21.10 -21.82
CA TYR A 404 10.94 -21.28 -23.07
C TYR A 404 10.38 -22.71 -23.14
N ASP A 405 9.07 -22.81 -23.34
CA ASP A 405 8.37 -24.10 -23.42
C ASP A 405 7.79 -24.32 -24.82
N ASP A 406 8.57 -24.99 -25.66
CA ASP A 406 8.22 -25.40 -27.03
C ASP A 406 7.30 -26.63 -27.09
N SER A 407 7.05 -27.27 -25.94
CA SER A 407 6.39 -28.58 -25.92
C SER A 407 4.88 -28.47 -26.16
N VAL A 408 4.32 -27.27 -25.96
CA VAL A 408 2.89 -27.00 -26.08
C VAL A 408 2.65 -25.90 -27.11
N ASN A 409 1.86 -26.22 -28.15
CA ASN A 409 1.39 -25.22 -29.11
C ASN A 409 0.04 -24.64 -28.66
N TYR A 410 0.09 -23.41 -28.14
CA TYR A 410 -1.08 -22.70 -27.61
C TYR A 410 -2.01 -22.12 -28.67
N ASP A 411 -1.57 -21.98 -29.93
CA ASP A 411 -2.42 -21.47 -31.01
C ASP A 411 -3.50 -22.47 -31.43
N ASN A 412 -3.34 -23.75 -31.08
CA ASN A 412 -4.30 -24.82 -31.36
C ASN A 412 -5.35 -25.00 -30.24
N ILE A 413 -5.31 -24.17 -29.19
CA ILE A 413 -6.22 -24.28 -28.04
C ILE A 413 -7.28 -23.17 -28.17
N ASN A 414 -8.55 -23.56 -28.16
CA ASN A 414 -9.64 -22.60 -28.33
C ASN A 414 -9.72 -21.60 -27.15
N LEU A 415 -9.92 -20.33 -27.48
CA LEU A 415 -10.13 -19.25 -26.51
C LEU A 415 -11.63 -18.93 -26.41
N ASN A 416 -12.19 -19.09 -25.20
CA ASN A 416 -13.56 -18.69 -24.88
C ASN A 416 -13.51 -17.47 -23.97
N ARG A 417 -13.98 -16.31 -24.47
CA ARG A 417 -13.99 -15.04 -23.71
C ARG A 417 -12.63 -14.70 -23.09
N GLY A 418 -11.54 -14.93 -23.83
CA GLY A 418 -10.18 -14.61 -23.40
C GLY A 418 -9.53 -15.61 -22.42
N ARG A 419 -10.16 -16.76 -22.14
CA ARG A 419 -9.59 -17.89 -21.38
C ARG A 419 -9.49 -19.13 -22.24
N TYR A 420 -8.48 -19.95 -22.02
CA TYR A 420 -8.34 -21.21 -22.74
C TYR A 420 -9.42 -22.22 -22.36
N ASN A 421 -9.82 -23.07 -23.31
CA ASN A 421 -10.63 -24.24 -23.01
C ASN A 421 -9.87 -25.17 -22.05
N GLU A 422 -10.40 -25.33 -20.83
CA GLU A 422 -9.73 -26.05 -19.75
C GLU A 422 -9.37 -27.50 -20.11
N LYS A 423 -10.23 -28.21 -20.86
CA LYS A 423 -10.02 -29.62 -21.22
C LYS A 423 -8.95 -29.79 -22.30
N GLU A 424 -8.94 -28.91 -23.29
CA GLU A 424 -7.92 -28.91 -24.34
C GLU A 424 -6.56 -28.53 -23.74
N LEU A 425 -6.52 -27.48 -22.93
CA LEU A 425 -5.33 -27.04 -22.23
C LEU A 425 -4.76 -28.14 -21.32
N GLU A 426 -5.60 -28.79 -20.52
CA GLU A 426 -5.19 -29.90 -19.64
C GLU A 426 -4.44 -30.99 -20.41
N LYS A 427 -4.99 -31.46 -21.53
CA LYS A 427 -4.38 -32.51 -22.35
C LYS A 427 -3.04 -32.08 -22.94
N SER A 428 -2.96 -30.83 -23.41
CA SER A 428 -1.73 -30.30 -23.99
C SER A 428 -0.62 -30.14 -22.95
N LEU A 429 -0.95 -29.90 -21.68
CA LEU A 429 0.03 -29.76 -20.60
C LEU A 429 0.51 -31.10 -20.03
N MET A 430 -0.31 -32.15 -20.09
CA MET A 430 -0.01 -33.48 -19.54
C MET A 430 0.77 -34.37 -20.54
N ILE A 431 1.95 -33.92 -20.94
CA ILE A 431 2.83 -34.64 -21.86
C ILE A 431 4.21 -34.88 -21.25
N ASP A 432 4.75 -36.09 -21.43
CA ASP A 432 6.02 -36.50 -20.81
C ASP A 432 7.20 -35.62 -21.25
N LYS A 433 7.18 -35.10 -22.49
CA LYS A 433 8.18 -34.14 -22.98
C LYS A 433 8.26 -32.91 -22.06
N ARG A 434 7.11 -32.34 -21.70
CA ARG A 434 6.99 -31.17 -20.82
C ARG A 434 7.34 -31.52 -19.38
N ALA A 435 6.84 -32.64 -18.87
CA ALA A 435 7.11 -33.08 -17.49
C ALA A 435 8.62 -33.32 -17.27
N ASN A 436 9.30 -33.91 -18.26
CA ASN A 436 10.75 -34.10 -18.24
C ASN A 436 11.52 -32.77 -18.26
N LEU A 437 11.09 -31.79 -19.08
CA LEU A 437 11.65 -30.44 -19.09
C LEU A 437 11.54 -29.81 -17.68
N ILE A 438 10.35 -29.87 -17.07
CA ILE A 438 10.10 -29.33 -15.72
C ILE A 438 10.99 -29.99 -14.69
N LEU A 439 11.07 -31.33 -14.70
CA LEU A 439 11.90 -32.10 -13.78
C LEU A 439 13.40 -31.77 -13.92
N LYS A 440 13.90 -31.61 -15.15
CA LYS A 440 15.30 -31.24 -15.43
C LYS A 440 15.65 -29.90 -14.82
N HIS A 441 14.80 -28.88 -15.01
CA HIS A 441 15.02 -27.56 -14.44
C HIS A 441 14.89 -27.56 -12.90
N TYR A 442 13.93 -28.30 -12.34
CA TYR A 442 13.80 -28.48 -10.89
C TYR A 442 15.10 -29.03 -10.28
N LYS A 443 15.64 -30.12 -10.84
CA LYS A 443 16.85 -30.80 -10.33
C LYS A 443 18.11 -29.90 -10.36
N LYS A 444 18.16 -28.88 -11.23
CA LYS A 444 19.31 -27.96 -11.35
C LYS A 444 19.55 -27.11 -10.09
N TYR A 445 18.50 -26.75 -9.36
CA TYR A 445 18.58 -25.73 -8.30
C TYR A 445 18.57 -26.28 -6.87
N ASN A 446 18.45 -27.60 -6.69
CA ASN A 446 18.51 -28.32 -5.40
C ASN A 446 17.68 -27.68 -4.26
N SER A 447 16.50 -27.16 -4.60
CA SER A 447 15.57 -26.59 -3.63
C SER A 447 14.99 -27.68 -2.72
N LYS A 448 14.77 -27.33 -1.45
CA LYS A 448 14.28 -28.29 -0.45
C LYS A 448 12.76 -28.33 -0.41
N GLN A 449 12.11 -27.19 -0.65
CA GLN A 449 10.68 -27.02 -0.44
C GLN A 449 10.08 -26.21 -1.58
N CYS A 450 9.31 -26.90 -2.41
CA CYS A 450 8.78 -26.35 -3.65
C CYS A 450 7.24 -26.44 -3.70
N ILE A 451 6.63 -25.43 -4.33
CA ILE A 451 5.23 -25.47 -4.76
C ILE A 451 5.17 -25.29 -6.28
N GLY A 452 4.49 -26.21 -6.96
CA GLY A 452 4.17 -26.10 -8.38
C GLY A 452 2.70 -25.77 -8.60
N PHE A 453 2.42 -24.73 -9.38
CA PHE A 453 1.07 -24.28 -9.73
C PHE A 453 0.63 -24.87 -11.07
N CYS A 454 -0.28 -25.82 -11.03
CA CYS A 454 -0.85 -26.54 -12.16
C CYS A 454 -2.16 -25.91 -12.66
N SER A 455 -2.53 -26.19 -13.91
CA SER A 455 -3.76 -25.70 -14.55
C SER A 455 -5.03 -26.37 -14.03
N SER A 456 -4.96 -27.66 -13.67
CA SER A 456 -6.12 -28.47 -13.28
C SER A 456 -5.75 -29.55 -12.27
N LYS A 457 -6.77 -30.21 -11.71
CA LYS A 457 -6.60 -31.29 -10.72
C LYS A 457 -5.86 -32.48 -11.33
N ASN A 458 -6.22 -32.86 -12.55
CA ASN A 458 -5.59 -33.97 -13.26
C ASN A 458 -4.12 -33.65 -13.60
N HIS A 459 -3.83 -32.40 -13.96
CA HIS A 459 -2.45 -31.96 -14.19
C HIS A 459 -1.62 -32.02 -12.89
N ALA A 460 -2.18 -31.62 -11.75
CA ALA A 460 -1.49 -31.73 -10.45
C ALA A 460 -1.20 -33.19 -10.05
N GLU A 461 -2.18 -34.10 -10.24
CA GLU A 461 -1.99 -35.55 -10.05
C GLU A 461 -0.91 -36.11 -10.95
N TYR A 462 -0.96 -35.78 -12.25
CA TYR A 462 0.01 -36.23 -13.24
C TYR A 462 1.43 -35.79 -12.87
N MET A 463 1.62 -34.53 -12.50
CA MET A 463 2.94 -34.03 -12.10
C MET A 463 3.44 -34.68 -10.80
N ALA A 464 2.57 -34.89 -9.82
CA ALA A 464 2.92 -35.58 -8.58
C ALA A 464 3.37 -37.02 -8.86
N LYS A 465 2.61 -37.75 -9.67
CA LYS A 465 2.95 -39.12 -10.10
C LYS A 465 4.28 -39.16 -10.84
N TYR A 466 4.44 -38.32 -11.87
CA TYR A 466 5.65 -38.27 -12.70
C TYR A 466 6.91 -37.98 -11.87
N PHE A 467 6.82 -37.05 -10.90
CA PHE A 467 7.94 -36.73 -10.02
C PHE A 467 8.28 -37.87 -9.06
N ASN A 468 7.27 -38.54 -8.49
CA ASN A 468 7.46 -39.70 -7.62
C ASN A 468 8.13 -40.87 -8.37
N GLU A 469 7.68 -41.17 -9.58
CA GLU A 469 8.27 -42.20 -10.46
C GLU A 469 9.73 -41.90 -10.82
N ASN A 470 10.12 -40.63 -10.79
CA ASN A 470 11.49 -40.16 -11.06
C ASN A 470 12.30 -39.81 -9.80
N GLY A 471 11.87 -40.34 -8.64
CA GLY A 471 12.62 -40.29 -7.38
C GLY A 471 12.52 -38.98 -6.60
N VAL A 472 11.57 -38.10 -6.92
CA VAL A 472 11.32 -36.85 -6.17
C VAL A 472 9.99 -36.96 -5.44
N LYS A 473 10.05 -36.90 -4.10
CA LYS A 473 8.85 -37.06 -3.27
C LYS A 473 7.90 -35.87 -3.44
N ALA A 474 6.76 -36.10 -4.07
CA ALA A 474 5.77 -35.07 -4.38
C ALA A 474 4.34 -35.53 -4.02
N CYS A 475 3.44 -34.58 -3.79
CA CYS A 475 2.01 -34.85 -3.66
C CYS A 475 1.17 -33.78 -4.37
N ALA A 476 -0.08 -34.11 -4.67
CA ALA A 476 -1.06 -33.16 -5.19
C ALA A 476 -1.94 -32.62 -4.04
N VAL A 477 -2.38 -31.36 -4.15
CA VAL A 477 -3.38 -30.79 -3.24
C VAL A 477 -4.39 -29.96 -4.03
N TYR A 478 -5.65 -30.40 -3.96
CA TYR A 478 -6.79 -29.74 -4.58
C TYR A 478 -8.10 -30.16 -3.88
N SER A 479 -9.22 -29.50 -4.19
CA SER A 479 -10.52 -29.83 -3.61
C SER A 479 -11.04 -31.18 -4.13
N GLY A 480 -11.30 -32.14 -3.24
CA GLY A 480 -11.80 -33.48 -3.57
C GLY A 480 -10.83 -34.57 -3.12
N VAL A 481 -11.01 -35.79 -3.64
CA VAL A 481 -10.14 -36.94 -3.36
C VAL A 481 -9.58 -37.45 -4.69
N GLY A 482 -8.29 -37.76 -4.70
CA GLY A 482 -7.58 -38.47 -5.76
C GLY A 482 -6.40 -39.28 -5.21
N GLU A 483 -5.75 -40.03 -6.09
CA GLU A 483 -4.77 -41.05 -5.75
C GLU A 483 -3.51 -40.49 -5.07
N ASN A 484 -2.95 -39.39 -5.59
CA ASN A 484 -1.78 -38.71 -5.02
C ASN A 484 -2.16 -37.46 -4.21
N SER A 485 -3.45 -37.25 -3.98
CA SER A 485 -3.96 -36.10 -3.26
C SER A 485 -3.81 -36.30 -1.75
N ILE A 486 -3.30 -35.28 -1.07
CA ILE A 486 -3.21 -35.25 0.40
C ILE A 486 -3.98 -34.05 0.92
N ASN A 487 -4.53 -34.17 2.14
CA ASN A 487 -5.12 -33.01 2.81
C ASN A 487 -4.08 -31.88 2.94
N ARG A 488 -4.49 -30.66 2.61
CA ARG A 488 -3.65 -29.45 2.64
C ARG A 488 -2.79 -29.33 3.90
N ASN A 489 -3.38 -29.46 5.09
CA ASN A 489 -2.66 -29.26 6.35
C ASN A 489 -1.61 -30.34 6.60
N GLU A 490 -1.89 -31.56 6.19
CA GLU A 490 -0.95 -32.68 6.26
C GLU A 490 0.19 -32.51 5.25
N ALA A 491 -0.13 -32.11 4.01
CA ALA A 491 0.85 -31.82 2.98
C ALA A 491 1.81 -30.70 3.42
N ILE A 492 1.30 -29.62 4.01
CA ILE A 492 2.11 -28.54 4.58
C ILE A 492 3.06 -29.07 5.65
N LYS A 493 2.56 -29.86 6.61
CA LYS A 493 3.40 -30.47 7.66
C LYS A 493 4.49 -31.37 7.07
N LYS A 494 4.14 -32.21 6.10
CA LYS A 494 5.09 -33.10 5.40
C LYS A 494 6.15 -32.32 4.64
N LEU A 495 5.80 -31.20 3.99
CA LEU A 495 6.73 -30.33 3.29
C LEU A 495 7.69 -29.63 4.26
N VAL A 496 7.16 -29.04 5.33
CA VAL A 496 7.95 -28.34 6.35
C VAL A 496 8.94 -29.28 7.03
N ASN A 497 8.53 -30.53 7.32
CA ASN A 497 9.39 -31.55 7.92
C ASN A 497 10.38 -32.21 6.94
N GLY A 498 10.27 -31.93 5.63
CA GLY A 498 11.11 -32.53 4.60
C GLY A 498 10.74 -33.97 4.21
N ASN A 499 9.56 -34.44 4.61
CA ASN A 499 9.07 -35.78 4.24
C ASN A 499 8.69 -35.84 2.75
N ILE A 500 8.26 -34.70 2.20
CA ILE A 500 8.07 -34.45 0.76
C ILE A 500 8.85 -33.20 0.38
N GLN A 501 9.18 -33.07 -0.90
CA GLN A 501 9.92 -31.94 -1.44
C GLN A 501 9.03 -30.97 -2.23
N ILE A 502 7.93 -31.47 -2.82
CA ILE A 502 7.07 -30.68 -3.70
C ILE A 502 5.59 -30.88 -3.38
N ILE A 503 4.84 -29.79 -3.39
CA ILE A 503 3.37 -29.80 -3.47
C ILE A 503 2.95 -29.25 -4.83
N PHE A 504 2.22 -30.05 -5.61
CA PHE A 504 1.53 -29.58 -6.81
C PHE A 504 0.10 -29.15 -6.47
N SER A 505 -0.28 -27.93 -6.82
CA SER A 505 -1.58 -27.34 -6.48
C SER A 505 -2.19 -26.65 -7.69
N VAL A 506 -3.52 -26.60 -7.72
CA VAL A 506 -4.28 -25.73 -8.64
C VAL A 506 -4.46 -24.36 -7.99
N ASP A 507 -5.55 -24.15 -7.25
CA ASP A 507 -5.90 -22.85 -6.66
C ASP A 507 -5.94 -22.84 -5.13
N MET A 508 -5.77 -24.00 -4.46
CA MET A 508 -5.83 -24.08 -3.00
C MET A 508 -4.71 -23.28 -2.34
N PHE A 509 -3.56 -23.16 -3.02
CA PHE A 509 -2.41 -22.42 -2.52
C PHE A 509 -2.29 -20.98 -3.04
N ASN A 510 -3.25 -20.50 -3.84
CA ASN A 510 -3.25 -19.09 -4.27
C ASN A 510 -3.37 -18.16 -3.06
N GLU A 511 -4.16 -18.56 -2.07
CA GLU A 511 -4.51 -17.74 -0.90
C GLU A 511 -4.55 -18.55 0.40
N GLY A 512 -4.27 -17.87 1.52
CA GLY A 512 -4.35 -18.45 2.87
C GLY A 512 -3.29 -19.51 3.18
N VAL A 513 -2.16 -19.57 2.47
CA VAL A 513 -1.04 -20.49 2.79
C VAL A 513 -0.02 -19.75 3.64
N ASP A 514 0.47 -20.40 4.71
CA ASP A 514 1.63 -19.91 5.47
C ASP A 514 2.76 -20.93 5.59
N ILE A 515 3.67 -20.89 4.60
CA ILE A 515 4.90 -21.68 4.56
C ILE A 515 6.07 -20.71 4.32
N LYS A 516 6.66 -20.19 5.41
CA LYS A 516 7.78 -19.23 5.31
C LYS A 516 9.05 -19.86 4.73
N THR A 517 9.24 -21.15 4.95
CA THR A 517 10.44 -21.89 4.56
C THR A 517 10.51 -22.23 3.06
N LEU A 518 9.44 -21.96 2.29
CA LEU A 518 9.36 -22.23 0.85
C LEU A 518 10.52 -21.55 0.08
N ASP A 519 11.32 -22.34 -0.63
CA ASP A 519 12.52 -21.88 -1.35
C ASP A 519 12.43 -22.01 -2.88
N MET A 520 11.34 -22.59 -3.40
CA MET A 520 11.02 -22.60 -4.82
C MET A 520 9.53 -22.47 -5.14
N VAL A 521 9.23 -21.74 -6.21
CA VAL A 521 7.90 -21.65 -6.83
C VAL A 521 8.02 -22.01 -8.32
N MET A 522 7.17 -22.91 -8.80
CA MET A 522 7.09 -23.27 -10.23
C MET A 522 5.72 -22.87 -10.80
N PHE A 523 5.71 -22.11 -11.89
CA PHE A 523 4.51 -21.80 -12.67
C PHE A 523 4.40 -22.76 -13.84
N LEU A 524 3.43 -23.68 -13.78
CA LEU A 524 3.25 -24.74 -14.77
C LEU A 524 2.02 -24.53 -15.65
N ARG A 525 1.36 -23.38 -15.50
CA ARG A 525 0.18 -22.97 -16.27
C ARG A 525 0.40 -21.58 -16.87
N PRO A 526 -0.27 -21.24 -17.97
CA PRO A 526 -0.22 -19.89 -18.53
C PRO A 526 -0.62 -18.82 -17.52
N THR A 527 0.15 -17.74 -17.47
CA THR A 527 -0.18 -16.57 -16.65
C THR A 527 -1.32 -15.79 -17.30
N GLU A 528 -2.56 -16.11 -16.93
CA GLU A 528 -3.75 -15.40 -17.44
C GLU A 528 -4.09 -14.12 -16.65
N SER A 529 -3.64 -14.04 -15.39
CA SER A 529 -3.95 -12.98 -14.43
C SER A 529 -2.71 -12.56 -13.64
N SER A 530 -2.38 -11.27 -13.71
CA SER A 530 -1.30 -10.62 -12.94
C SER A 530 -1.53 -10.74 -11.43
N THR A 531 -2.78 -10.61 -10.99
CA THR A 531 -3.19 -10.77 -9.59
C THR A 531 -2.80 -12.14 -9.05
N ILE A 532 -3.19 -13.21 -9.76
CA ILE A 532 -2.91 -14.58 -9.32
C ILE A 532 -1.41 -14.85 -9.31
N PHE A 533 -0.69 -14.38 -10.34
CA PHE A 533 0.76 -14.53 -10.43
C PHE A 533 1.48 -13.88 -9.24
N LEU A 534 1.17 -12.61 -8.92
CA LEU A 534 1.79 -11.92 -7.78
C LEU A 534 1.38 -12.53 -6.42
N GLN A 535 0.13 -13.00 -6.29
CA GLN A 535 -0.31 -13.70 -5.08
C GLN A 535 0.47 -15.00 -4.86
N GLN A 536 0.66 -15.79 -5.92
CA GLN A 536 1.40 -17.05 -5.91
C GLN A 536 2.89 -16.82 -5.65
N LEU A 537 3.52 -15.89 -6.37
CA LEU A 537 4.91 -15.50 -6.18
C LEU A 537 5.18 -15.07 -4.73
N GLY A 538 4.36 -14.19 -4.18
CA GLY A 538 4.55 -13.69 -2.81
C GLY A 538 4.34 -14.71 -1.70
N ARG A 539 3.91 -15.94 -2.00
CA ARG A 539 3.99 -17.06 -1.03
C ARG A 539 5.44 -17.49 -0.81
N GLY A 540 6.23 -17.51 -1.87
CA GLY A 540 7.67 -17.77 -1.79
C GLY A 540 8.42 -16.64 -1.10
N LEU A 541 8.02 -15.38 -1.32
CA LEU A 541 8.81 -14.20 -0.90
C LEU A 541 8.77 -13.87 0.60
N ARG A 542 8.13 -14.69 1.45
CA ARG A 542 8.15 -14.45 2.90
C ARG A 542 9.56 -14.63 3.46
N LEU A 543 9.93 -13.84 4.47
CA LEU A 543 11.22 -13.98 5.12
C LEU A 543 11.28 -15.25 5.99
N ASP A 544 12.42 -15.94 5.95
CA ASP A 544 12.76 -17.05 6.82
C ASP A 544 14.27 -17.01 7.12
N LYS A 545 14.67 -17.40 8.34
CA LYS A 545 16.06 -17.31 8.81
C LYS A 545 17.03 -18.11 7.94
N ASN A 546 16.57 -19.22 7.38
CA ASN A 546 17.39 -20.13 6.57
C ASN A 546 17.27 -19.86 5.06
N LYS A 547 16.52 -18.84 4.66
CA LYS A 547 16.23 -18.54 3.25
C LYS A 547 16.88 -17.24 2.81
N LYS A 548 17.77 -17.33 1.83
CA LYS A 548 18.44 -16.17 1.23
C LYS A 548 17.69 -15.60 0.02
N TYR A 549 17.12 -16.48 -0.78
CA TYR A 549 16.35 -16.14 -1.97
C TYR A 549 15.37 -17.27 -2.29
N VAL A 550 14.41 -17.00 -3.17
CA VAL A 550 13.46 -17.98 -3.71
C VAL A 550 13.78 -18.23 -5.17
N ASN A 551 13.87 -19.49 -5.59
CA ASN A 551 13.95 -19.83 -7.02
C ASN A 551 12.54 -19.78 -7.62
N VAL A 552 12.37 -19.09 -8.74
CA VAL A 552 11.09 -18.98 -9.44
C VAL A 552 11.28 -19.51 -10.86
N LEU A 553 10.64 -20.63 -11.17
CA LEU A 553 10.69 -21.25 -12.49
C LEU A 553 9.35 -21.01 -13.19
N ASP A 554 9.34 -20.25 -14.27
CA ASP A 554 8.13 -20.02 -15.07
C ASP A 554 8.29 -20.66 -16.45
N PHE A 555 7.45 -21.64 -16.76
CA PHE A 555 7.48 -22.37 -18.03
C PHE A 555 6.52 -21.71 -19.02
N ILE A 556 7.07 -20.81 -19.83
CA ILE A 556 6.34 -19.89 -20.71
C ILE A 556 6.25 -20.51 -22.10
N GLY A 557 5.04 -20.96 -22.45
CA GLY A 557 4.72 -21.35 -23.84
C GLY A 557 3.66 -20.47 -24.51
N ASN A 558 2.89 -19.67 -23.75
CA ASN A 558 1.96 -18.67 -24.29
C ASN A 558 2.55 -17.27 -24.16
N TYR A 559 2.94 -16.68 -25.28
CA TYR A 559 3.68 -15.41 -25.31
C TYR A 559 2.79 -14.16 -25.39
N LYS A 560 1.48 -14.30 -25.66
CA LYS A 560 0.57 -13.16 -25.91
C LYS A 560 0.39 -12.22 -24.71
N LYS A 561 0.67 -12.72 -23.49
CA LYS A 561 0.53 -11.98 -22.22
C LYS A 561 1.80 -11.98 -21.38
N ALA A 562 2.86 -12.61 -21.86
CA ALA A 562 4.06 -12.83 -21.08
C ALA A 562 4.93 -11.56 -20.96
N ASP A 563 4.69 -10.57 -21.83
CA ASP A 563 5.34 -9.26 -21.86
C ASP A 563 5.02 -8.43 -20.60
N MET A 564 3.93 -8.74 -19.91
CA MET A 564 3.58 -8.15 -18.63
C MET A 564 4.50 -8.59 -17.48
N ILE A 565 5.12 -9.78 -17.56
CA ILE A 565 5.87 -10.34 -16.43
C ILE A 565 7.06 -9.46 -16.02
N PRO A 566 7.94 -9.00 -16.94
CA PRO A 566 9.00 -8.05 -16.60
C PRO A 566 8.49 -6.78 -15.91
N ASN A 567 7.33 -6.25 -16.34
CA ASN A 567 6.72 -5.08 -15.69
C ASN A 567 6.23 -5.41 -14.25
N LEU A 568 5.72 -6.63 -14.01
CA LEU A 568 5.17 -7.04 -12.71
C LEU A 568 6.25 -7.32 -11.66
N ILE A 569 7.38 -7.90 -12.08
CA ILE A 569 8.49 -8.30 -11.19
C ILE A 569 9.63 -7.28 -11.15
N GLY A 570 9.65 -6.34 -12.10
CA GLY A 570 10.59 -5.23 -12.19
C GLY A 570 10.02 -3.91 -11.70
N GLY A 571 10.85 -2.88 -11.74
CA GLY A 571 10.50 -1.47 -11.50
C GLY A 571 10.39 -0.70 -12.81
N LYS A 572 11.06 0.46 -12.88
CA LYS A 572 11.09 1.29 -14.09
C LYS A 572 11.99 0.68 -15.17
N ARG A 573 11.65 0.87 -16.44
CA ARG A 573 12.54 0.57 -17.57
C ARG A 573 13.72 1.55 -17.59
N LYS A 574 14.94 1.08 -17.83
CA LYS A 574 16.11 1.93 -18.07
C LYS A 574 16.21 2.26 -19.56
N GLY A 575 16.31 3.55 -19.90
CA GLY A 575 16.60 4.00 -21.28
C GLY A 575 15.43 4.71 -21.99
N ASN A 576 15.67 5.13 -23.24
CA ASN A 576 14.62 5.66 -24.12
C ASN A 576 13.62 4.54 -24.45
N GLU A 577 12.33 4.87 -24.57
CA GLU A 577 11.19 3.95 -24.83
C GLU A 577 11.31 3.07 -26.11
N LYS A 578 12.45 3.08 -26.82
CA LYS A 578 12.65 2.48 -28.13
C LYS A 578 13.39 1.13 -28.15
N GLU A 579 14.08 0.74 -27.08
CA GLU A 579 14.71 -0.58 -26.99
C GLU A 579 13.85 -1.53 -26.12
N ASN A 580 13.43 -2.64 -26.71
CA ASN A 580 12.36 -3.53 -26.21
C ASN A 580 12.95 -4.83 -25.65
N ASN A 581 13.81 -4.72 -24.63
CA ASN A 581 14.49 -5.87 -24.03
C ASN A 581 14.01 -6.11 -22.58
N PRO A 582 13.51 -7.31 -22.22
CA PRO A 582 13.17 -7.63 -20.82
C PRO A 582 14.35 -7.53 -19.85
N ASN A 583 15.60 -7.54 -20.33
CA ASN A 583 16.79 -7.36 -19.51
C ASN A 583 17.11 -5.88 -19.19
N GLU A 584 16.39 -4.92 -19.77
CA GLU A 584 16.57 -3.48 -19.52
C GLU A 584 15.68 -2.93 -18.39
N PHE A 585 14.89 -3.80 -17.75
CA PHE A 585 14.15 -3.45 -16.55
C PHE A 585 15.05 -3.31 -15.34
N GLU A 586 14.77 -2.32 -14.50
CA GLU A 586 15.40 -2.23 -13.18
C GLU A 586 14.71 -3.21 -12.22
N TYR A 587 15.36 -4.34 -11.96
CA TYR A 587 14.90 -5.33 -11.00
C TYR A 587 15.29 -4.97 -9.55
N PRO A 588 14.59 -5.53 -8.54
CA PRO A 588 14.91 -5.30 -7.14
C PRO A 588 16.34 -5.74 -6.81
N GLU A 589 16.96 -5.15 -5.79
CA GLU A 589 18.30 -5.53 -5.37
C GLU A 589 18.37 -6.99 -4.92
N ASP A 590 19.49 -7.63 -5.25
CA ASP A 590 19.77 -9.04 -4.98
C ASP A 590 18.79 -10.04 -5.65
N CYS A 591 17.88 -9.54 -6.50
CA CYS A 591 17.13 -10.38 -7.43
C CYS A 591 17.91 -10.63 -8.72
N ILE A 592 17.69 -11.80 -9.30
CA ILE A 592 18.20 -12.17 -10.62
C ILE A 592 16.99 -12.49 -11.49
N VAL A 593 16.97 -11.96 -12.71
CA VAL A 593 15.95 -12.28 -13.70
C VAL A 593 16.65 -12.72 -14.97
N ASP A 594 16.32 -13.92 -15.42
CA ASP A 594 16.93 -14.58 -16.56
C ASP A 594 15.81 -15.15 -17.44
N PHE A 595 15.84 -14.82 -18.73
CA PHE A 595 14.89 -15.31 -19.73
C PHE A 595 15.67 -16.03 -20.82
N ASP A 596 15.17 -17.18 -21.25
CA ASP A 596 15.73 -17.89 -22.41
C ASP A 596 15.75 -16.99 -23.66
N PHE A 597 16.77 -17.14 -24.51
CA PHE A 597 17.02 -16.25 -25.66
C PHE A 597 15.82 -16.17 -26.62
N GLU A 598 15.13 -17.29 -26.83
CA GLU A 598 13.94 -17.37 -27.68
C GLU A 598 12.81 -16.49 -27.15
N LEU A 599 12.62 -16.41 -25.83
CA LEU A 599 11.63 -15.53 -25.21
C LEU A 599 12.00 -14.06 -25.41
N VAL A 600 13.28 -13.71 -25.26
CA VAL A 600 13.79 -12.35 -25.49
C VAL A 600 13.47 -11.88 -26.91
N ASP A 601 13.68 -12.74 -27.91
CA ASP A 601 13.38 -12.42 -29.31
C ASP A 601 11.88 -12.29 -29.60
N ILE A 602 11.05 -13.12 -28.95
CA ILE A 602 9.59 -13.00 -29.03
C ILE A 602 9.11 -11.68 -28.43
N TYR A 603 9.63 -11.29 -27.25
CA TYR A 603 9.27 -10.01 -26.62
C TYR A 603 9.62 -8.80 -27.47
N LYS A 604 10.80 -8.80 -28.09
CA LYS A 604 11.21 -7.74 -29.03
C LYS A 604 10.20 -7.56 -30.17
N LYS A 605 9.67 -8.66 -30.72
CA LYS A 605 8.67 -8.65 -31.81
C LYS A 605 7.28 -8.20 -31.36
N LEU A 606 6.87 -8.55 -30.14
CA LEU A 606 5.56 -8.16 -29.59
C LEU A 606 5.50 -6.67 -29.24
N LEU A 607 6.57 -6.13 -28.67
CA LEU A 607 6.65 -4.74 -28.21
C LEU A 607 7.02 -3.73 -29.31
N SER A 608 7.47 -4.18 -30.49
CA SER A 608 7.81 -3.30 -31.62
C SER A 608 6.59 -2.73 -32.38
N LYS A 609 5.35 -3.02 -31.95
CA LYS A 609 4.15 -2.39 -32.50
C LYS A 609 3.90 -1.05 -31.79
N ASP A 610 4.42 0.04 -32.33
CA ASP A 610 4.10 1.41 -31.90
C ASP A 610 2.63 1.75 -32.20
N ILE A 611 1.73 1.42 -31.27
CA ILE A 611 0.32 1.85 -31.37
C ILE A 611 0.24 3.33 -30.95
N LYS A 612 -0.30 4.19 -31.81
CA LYS A 612 -0.46 5.62 -31.48
C LYS A 612 -1.47 5.76 -30.34
N ILE A 613 -1.26 6.73 -29.45
CA ILE A 613 -2.18 7.01 -28.32
C ILE A 613 -3.64 7.19 -28.80
N LYS A 614 -3.84 7.84 -29.97
CA LYS A 614 -5.17 8.01 -30.55
C LYS A 614 -5.86 6.67 -30.83
N ASP A 615 -5.11 5.71 -31.36
CA ASP A 615 -5.61 4.39 -31.70
C ASP A 615 -5.90 3.58 -30.43
N LEU A 616 -5.02 3.67 -29.42
CA LEU A 616 -5.26 3.05 -28.09
C LEU A 616 -6.55 3.57 -27.44
N VAL A 617 -6.79 4.88 -27.45
CA VAL A 617 -8.01 5.48 -26.86
C VAL A 617 -9.26 5.04 -27.63
N LYS A 618 -9.16 4.91 -28.95
CA LYS A 618 -10.25 4.43 -29.81
C LYS A 618 -10.58 2.97 -29.50
N GLU A 619 -9.59 2.10 -29.50
CA GLU A 619 -9.75 0.68 -29.16
C GLU A 619 -10.37 0.53 -27.77
N GLU A 620 -9.89 1.31 -26.80
CA GLU A 620 -10.37 1.29 -25.44
C GLU A 620 -11.82 1.76 -25.29
N TYR A 621 -12.23 2.78 -26.04
CA TYR A 621 -13.63 3.20 -26.10
C TYR A 621 -14.55 2.07 -26.61
N PHE A 622 -14.16 1.39 -27.70
CA PHE A 622 -14.97 0.31 -28.26
C PHE A 622 -15.02 -0.92 -27.36
N ARG A 623 -13.91 -1.26 -26.70
CA ARG A 623 -13.88 -2.30 -25.65
C ARG A 623 -14.91 -2.02 -24.57
N ILE A 624 -14.92 -0.80 -24.02
CA ILE A 624 -15.84 -0.41 -22.95
C ILE A 624 -17.30 -0.40 -23.44
N LYS A 625 -17.54 0.09 -24.66
CA LYS A 625 -18.88 0.04 -25.29
C LYS A 625 -19.41 -1.39 -25.41
N GLU A 626 -18.56 -2.33 -25.83
CA GLU A 626 -18.91 -3.75 -25.92
C GLU A 626 -19.23 -4.34 -24.54
N GLU A 627 -18.42 -4.03 -23.53
CA GLU A 627 -18.61 -4.52 -22.16
C GLU A 627 -19.87 -3.98 -21.47
N LEU A 628 -20.18 -2.70 -21.68
CA LEU A 628 -21.40 -2.07 -21.14
C LEU A 628 -22.65 -2.50 -21.92
N GLY A 629 -22.50 -2.95 -23.17
CA GLY A 629 -23.61 -3.22 -24.08
C GLY A 629 -24.32 -1.96 -24.59
N HIS A 630 -23.78 -0.77 -24.29
CA HIS A 630 -24.28 0.52 -24.77
C HIS A 630 -23.14 1.54 -24.88
N ARG A 631 -23.41 2.66 -25.56
CA ARG A 631 -22.46 3.78 -25.67
C ARG A 631 -22.14 4.34 -24.27
N PRO A 632 -20.87 4.42 -23.84
CA PRO A 632 -20.51 4.98 -22.55
C PRO A 632 -20.76 6.50 -22.52
N ARG A 633 -21.17 7.02 -21.35
CA ARG A 633 -21.10 8.45 -21.02
C ARG A 633 -19.70 8.82 -20.51
N ARG A 634 -19.39 10.11 -20.27
CA ARG A 634 -18.06 10.53 -19.79
C ARG A 634 -17.69 9.89 -18.46
N VAL A 635 -18.65 9.89 -17.54
CA VAL A 635 -18.49 9.31 -16.20
C VAL A 635 -18.23 7.80 -16.27
N GLU A 636 -18.85 7.09 -17.21
CA GLU A 636 -18.64 5.66 -17.40
C GLU A 636 -17.29 5.41 -18.05
N PHE A 637 -16.94 6.18 -19.08
CA PHE A 637 -15.66 6.02 -19.76
C PHE A 637 -14.47 6.28 -18.83
N ILE A 638 -14.50 7.32 -17.98
CA ILE A 638 -13.41 7.58 -17.04
C ILE A 638 -13.29 6.53 -15.93
N LYS A 639 -14.37 5.81 -15.61
CA LYS A 639 -14.37 4.73 -14.61
C LYS A 639 -13.83 3.41 -15.15
N GLU A 640 -14.12 3.11 -16.41
CA GLU A 640 -13.81 1.82 -17.04
C GLU A 640 -12.51 1.86 -17.88
N ILE A 641 -11.97 3.05 -18.17
CA ILE A 641 -10.70 3.22 -18.90
C ILE A 641 -9.51 2.64 -18.13
N ASP A 642 -8.68 1.88 -18.84
CA ASP A 642 -7.41 1.35 -18.35
C ASP A 642 -6.53 2.43 -17.70
N GLY A 643 -5.89 2.07 -16.59
CA GLY A 643 -5.08 3.00 -15.80
C GLY A 643 -3.84 3.51 -16.55
N GLU A 644 -3.18 2.67 -17.34
CA GLU A 644 -2.00 3.06 -18.12
C GLU A 644 -2.39 3.95 -19.30
N ILE A 645 -3.48 3.61 -20.01
CA ILE A 645 -4.03 4.46 -21.06
C ILE A 645 -4.45 5.81 -20.48
N TYR A 646 -5.13 5.83 -19.34
CA TYR A 646 -5.53 7.05 -18.63
C TYR A 646 -4.33 7.93 -18.28
N SER A 647 -3.25 7.32 -17.76
CA SER A 647 -2.00 8.04 -17.43
C SER A 647 -1.39 8.71 -18.66
N LYS A 648 -1.37 8.02 -19.82
CA LYS A 648 -0.88 8.55 -21.10
C LYS A 648 -1.73 9.69 -21.65
N ILE A 649 -3.05 9.63 -21.56
CA ILE A 649 -3.93 10.71 -22.05
C ILE A 649 -3.98 11.92 -21.11
N ARG A 650 -3.70 11.73 -19.81
CA ARG A 650 -3.72 12.82 -18.83
C ARG A 650 -2.68 13.89 -19.16
N THR A 651 -1.49 13.46 -19.60
CA THR A 651 -0.40 14.36 -20.02
C THR A 651 -0.56 14.84 -21.46
N ASN A 652 -1.35 14.15 -22.28
CA ASN A 652 -1.60 14.47 -23.69
C ASN A 652 -2.96 15.15 -23.92
N LYS A 653 -3.01 16.48 -23.79
CA LYS A 653 -4.25 17.26 -23.96
C LYS A 653 -4.95 17.05 -25.31
N LYS A 654 -4.19 16.84 -26.40
CA LYS A 654 -4.74 16.74 -27.76
C LYS A 654 -5.58 15.48 -27.96
N ASN A 655 -5.15 14.37 -27.36
CA ASN A 655 -5.81 13.07 -27.51
C ASN A 655 -6.65 12.68 -26.29
N ASN A 656 -6.98 13.65 -25.42
CA ASN A 656 -7.73 13.39 -24.20
C ASN A 656 -9.25 13.53 -24.48
N PRO A 657 -10.01 12.43 -24.48
CA PRO A 657 -11.44 12.45 -24.81
C PRO A 657 -12.26 13.26 -23.81
N PHE A 658 -11.78 13.46 -22.58
CA PHE A 658 -12.50 14.17 -21.51
C PHE A 658 -12.41 15.69 -21.59
N LYS A 659 -11.65 16.24 -22.55
CA LYS A 659 -11.58 17.70 -22.80
C LYS A 659 -12.55 18.18 -23.88
N ASN A 660 -13.07 17.25 -24.67
CA ASN A 660 -14.00 17.55 -25.76
C ASN A 660 -14.75 16.28 -26.18
N TYR A 661 -15.63 15.77 -25.32
CA TYR A 661 -16.14 14.40 -25.47
C TYR A 661 -17.06 14.22 -26.68
N ILE A 662 -17.94 15.20 -26.95
CA ILE A 662 -18.86 15.11 -28.09
C ILE A 662 -18.07 15.19 -29.42
N SER A 663 -17.01 16.01 -29.48
CA SER A 663 -16.14 16.03 -30.66
C SER A 663 -15.40 14.70 -30.83
N PHE A 664 -14.97 14.07 -29.73
CA PHE A 664 -14.39 12.73 -29.76
C PHE A 664 -15.39 11.69 -30.27
N LEU A 665 -16.66 11.72 -29.83
CA LEU A 665 -17.71 10.85 -30.37
C LEU A 665 -17.92 11.08 -31.87
N LYS A 666 -17.89 12.34 -32.33
CA LYS A 666 -17.98 12.66 -33.76
C LYS A 666 -16.81 12.08 -34.56
N GLU A 667 -15.59 12.15 -34.04
CA GLU A 667 -14.41 11.55 -34.68
C GLU A 667 -14.49 10.01 -34.78
N LEU A 668 -15.30 9.37 -33.95
CA LEU A 668 -15.55 7.93 -33.96
C LEU A 668 -16.78 7.52 -34.76
N ASP A 669 -17.48 8.47 -35.38
CA ASP A 669 -18.79 8.28 -36.02
C ASP A 669 -19.86 7.73 -35.05
N GLU A 670 -19.76 8.13 -33.77
CA GLU A 670 -20.60 7.68 -32.66
C GLU A 670 -21.51 8.77 -32.09
N ALA A 671 -21.38 10.01 -32.58
CA ALA A 671 -22.26 11.12 -32.20
C ALA A 671 -23.62 11.04 -32.91
N THR A 672 -24.71 11.33 -32.20
CA THR A 672 -26.06 11.39 -32.79
C THR A 672 -26.20 12.62 -33.69
N GLU A 673 -27.25 12.67 -34.53
CA GLU A 673 -27.55 13.86 -35.34
C GLU A 673 -27.78 15.10 -34.45
N GLU A 674 -28.52 14.94 -33.36
CA GLU A 674 -28.74 16.01 -32.37
C GLU A 674 -27.43 16.50 -31.75
N GLU A 675 -26.49 15.61 -31.41
CA GLU A 675 -25.17 15.96 -30.88
C GLU A 675 -24.29 16.67 -31.91
N ASN A 676 -24.37 16.25 -33.18
CA ASN A 676 -23.68 16.92 -34.27
C ASN A 676 -24.17 18.36 -34.48
N ILE A 677 -25.47 18.60 -34.35
CA ILE A 677 -26.06 19.94 -34.34
C ILE A 677 -25.59 20.70 -33.09
N PHE A 678 -25.65 20.06 -31.92
CA PHE A 678 -25.28 20.64 -30.63
C PHE A 678 -23.84 21.16 -30.60
N LEU A 679 -22.89 20.52 -31.30
CA LEU A 679 -21.50 21.00 -31.45
C LEU A 679 -21.37 22.41 -32.01
N THR A 680 -22.37 22.90 -32.74
CA THR A 680 -22.41 24.26 -33.29
C THR A 680 -23.22 25.23 -32.42
N SER A 681 -23.85 24.75 -31.35
CA SER A 681 -24.68 25.55 -30.44
C SER A 681 -23.86 26.29 -29.39
N ASP A 682 -24.45 27.34 -28.81
CA ASP A 682 -23.87 28.02 -27.64
C ASP A 682 -23.81 27.10 -26.41
N GLY A 683 -24.70 26.10 -26.30
CA GLY A 683 -24.67 25.14 -25.20
C GLY A 683 -23.40 24.31 -25.15
N TYR A 684 -22.87 23.95 -26.31
CA TYR A 684 -21.61 23.24 -26.40
C TYR A 684 -20.43 24.06 -25.84
N LYS A 685 -20.39 25.38 -26.04
CA LYS A 685 -19.34 26.25 -25.48
C LYS A 685 -19.30 26.17 -23.95
N LEU A 686 -20.49 26.20 -23.32
CA LEU A 686 -20.60 26.08 -21.86
C LEU A 686 -20.21 24.68 -21.36
N ILE A 687 -20.62 23.62 -22.05
CA ILE A 687 -20.17 22.26 -21.71
C ILE A 687 -18.65 22.14 -21.83
N ASN A 688 -18.06 22.64 -22.92
CA ASN A 688 -16.62 22.58 -23.12
C ASN A 688 -15.85 23.42 -22.08
N TYR A 689 -16.39 24.56 -21.66
CA TYR A 689 -15.86 25.33 -20.53
C TYR A 689 -15.82 24.50 -19.24
N ILE A 690 -16.86 23.74 -18.93
CA ILE A 690 -16.88 22.85 -17.75
C ILE A 690 -15.82 21.75 -17.89
N GLU A 691 -15.75 21.09 -19.04
CA GLU A 691 -14.78 20.01 -19.34
C GLU A 691 -13.32 20.47 -19.22
N THR A 692 -13.03 21.70 -19.63
CA THR A 692 -11.67 22.28 -19.67
C THR A 692 -11.31 23.11 -18.44
N THR A 693 -12.26 23.34 -17.52
CA THR A 693 -12.04 24.12 -16.30
C THR A 693 -10.87 23.60 -15.48
N LEU A 694 -9.89 24.47 -15.18
CA LEU A 694 -8.75 24.11 -14.32
C LEU A 694 -9.22 23.79 -12.89
N MET A 695 -8.80 22.65 -12.36
CA MET A 695 -9.21 22.13 -11.05
C MET A 695 -8.00 21.96 -10.14
N SER A 696 -7.76 22.92 -9.24
CA SER A 696 -6.87 22.74 -8.09
C SER A 696 -7.62 22.20 -6.86
N LYS A 697 -8.94 22.38 -6.85
CA LYS A 697 -9.93 21.96 -5.86
C LYS A 697 -11.27 21.76 -6.57
N THR A 698 -12.22 21.07 -5.95
CA THR A 698 -13.55 20.82 -6.51
C THR A 698 -14.56 21.96 -6.31
N TYR A 699 -14.14 23.07 -5.71
CA TYR A 699 -15.02 24.14 -5.23
C TYR A 699 -15.99 24.73 -6.25
N LYS A 700 -15.70 24.71 -7.56
CA LYS A 700 -16.60 25.27 -8.59
C LYS A 700 -17.85 24.42 -8.80
N MET A 701 -17.73 23.12 -8.58
CA MET A 701 -18.76 22.12 -8.85
C MET A 701 -20.03 22.29 -8.01
N PRO A 702 -20.01 22.58 -6.70
CA PRO A 702 -21.23 22.79 -5.92
C PRO A 702 -22.14 23.93 -6.43
N ILE A 703 -21.59 24.99 -7.03
CA ILE A 703 -22.41 26.06 -7.61
C ILE A 703 -23.07 25.61 -8.92
N LEU A 704 -22.34 24.88 -9.76
CA LEU A 704 -22.91 24.29 -10.98
C LEU A 704 -23.96 23.22 -10.64
N LEU A 705 -23.74 22.42 -9.59
CA LEU A 705 -24.76 21.51 -9.06
C LEU A 705 -25.98 22.26 -8.50
N GLY A 706 -25.77 23.44 -7.92
CA GLY A 706 -26.86 24.34 -7.52
C GLY A 706 -27.72 24.76 -8.72
N ILE A 707 -27.12 25.04 -9.88
CA ILE A 707 -27.85 25.28 -11.14
C ILE A 707 -28.62 24.03 -11.56
N TYR A 708 -28.00 22.84 -11.51
CA TYR A 708 -28.67 21.59 -11.88
C TYR A 708 -29.84 21.25 -10.94
N ASN A 709 -29.73 21.61 -9.66
CA ASN A 709 -30.76 21.54 -8.61
C ASN A 709 -31.54 20.20 -8.65
N ASN A 710 -30.81 19.10 -8.46
CA ASN A 710 -31.36 17.73 -8.42
C ASN A 710 -32.23 17.36 -9.63
N GLY A 711 -31.83 17.85 -10.81
CA GLY A 711 -32.49 17.55 -12.08
C GLY A 711 -33.57 18.56 -12.48
N ILE A 712 -33.84 19.60 -11.68
CA ILE A 712 -34.71 20.71 -12.07
C ILE A 712 -33.83 21.94 -12.28
N MET A 713 -33.24 22.05 -13.48
CA MET A 713 -32.26 23.09 -13.76
C MET A 713 -32.85 24.50 -13.58
N LYS A 714 -32.09 25.37 -12.92
CA LYS A 714 -32.43 26.76 -12.63
C LYS A 714 -31.51 27.69 -13.42
N ASP A 715 -32.10 28.75 -14.00
CA ASP A 715 -31.33 29.83 -14.67
C ASP A 715 -30.64 30.76 -13.67
N LYS A 716 -31.19 30.81 -12.45
CA LYS A 716 -30.68 31.58 -11.34
C LYS A 716 -30.82 30.80 -10.05
N ILE A 717 -29.81 30.92 -9.19
CA ILE A 717 -29.79 30.34 -7.85
C ILE A 717 -29.57 31.44 -6.83
N ASP A 718 -30.34 31.39 -5.75
CA ASP A 718 -30.25 32.33 -4.64
C ASP A 718 -29.31 31.80 -3.53
N GLU A 719 -29.20 32.55 -2.44
CA GLU A 719 -28.33 32.15 -1.32
C GLU A 719 -28.79 30.86 -0.62
N ASN A 720 -30.09 30.50 -0.68
CA ASN A 720 -30.58 29.24 -0.12
C ASN A 720 -30.15 28.06 -0.99
N ASP A 721 -30.32 28.19 -2.31
CA ASP A 721 -29.87 27.19 -3.27
C ASP A 721 -28.37 26.95 -3.16
N ILE A 722 -27.59 28.04 -3.07
CA ILE A 722 -26.14 27.98 -2.86
C ILE A 722 -25.80 27.28 -1.54
N TYR A 723 -26.52 27.57 -0.46
CA TYR A 723 -26.30 26.92 0.83
C TYR A 723 -26.55 25.41 0.74
N VAL A 724 -27.69 24.99 0.18
CA VAL A 724 -28.06 23.58 0.06
C VAL A 724 -27.03 22.83 -0.78
N SER A 725 -26.69 23.35 -1.97
CA SER A 725 -25.77 22.66 -2.87
C SER A 725 -24.36 22.57 -2.28
N MET A 726 -23.87 23.60 -1.60
CA MET A 726 -22.59 23.56 -0.89
C MET A 726 -22.63 22.56 0.26
N LYS A 727 -23.70 22.56 1.08
CA LYS A 727 -23.82 21.64 2.22
C LYS A 727 -23.86 20.18 1.77
N GLU A 728 -24.68 19.87 0.76
CA GLU A 728 -24.78 18.51 0.20
C GLU A 728 -23.45 18.07 -0.41
N PHE A 729 -22.80 18.94 -1.19
CA PHE A 729 -21.51 18.62 -1.81
C PHE A 729 -20.43 18.33 -0.76
N TYR A 730 -20.29 19.19 0.26
CA TYR A 730 -19.28 19.03 1.31
C TYR A 730 -19.67 18.07 2.44
N SER A 731 -20.86 17.46 2.38
CA SER A 731 -21.23 16.36 3.27
C SER A 731 -20.40 15.10 3.02
N LYS A 732 -19.86 14.94 1.80
CA LYS A 732 -18.90 13.89 1.47
C LYS A 732 -17.53 14.23 2.06
N ALA A 733 -16.95 13.31 2.85
CA ALA A 733 -15.65 13.49 3.50
C ALA A 733 -14.53 13.91 2.52
N SER A 734 -14.48 13.27 1.35
CA SER A 734 -13.52 13.58 0.27
C SER A 734 -13.58 15.03 -0.20
N ASN A 735 -14.78 15.61 -0.30
CA ASN A 735 -15.01 17.00 -0.66
C ASN A 735 -14.68 17.96 0.49
N LYS A 736 -14.89 17.53 1.74
CA LYS A 736 -14.74 18.38 2.94
C LYS A 736 -13.32 18.96 3.10
N ILE A 737 -12.28 18.25 2.66
CA ILE A 737 -10.89 18.74 2.69
C ILE A 737 -10.73 20.10 2.00
N ASP A 738 -11.48 20.37 0.93
CA ASP A 738 -11.33 21.62 0.18
C ASP A 738 -11.70 22.87 1.01
N ILE A 739 -12.46 22.67 2.09
CA ILE A 739 -13.02 23.72 2.95
C ILE A 739 -12.49 23.73 4.39
N ILE A 740 -11.70 22.73 4.82
CA ILE A 740 -11.10 22.71 6.16
C ILE A 740 -10.07 23.85 6.29
N ASP A 741 -10.16 24.62 7.37
CA ASP A 741 -9.24 25.72 7.67
C ASP A 741 -7.93 25.16 8.23
N SER A 742 -6.83 25.35 7.51
CA SER A 742 -5.54 24.68 7.75
C SER A 742 -4.88 25.02 9.10
N LYS A 743 -5.42 25.98 9.85
CA LYS A 743 -4.85 26.42 11.13
C LYS A 743 -5.41 25.73 12.37
N ASN A 744 -6.62 25.14 12.33
CA ASN A 744 -7.31 24.77 13.58
C ASN A 744 -7.76 23.30 13.72
N ASN A 745 -7.63 22.43 12.71
CA ASN A 745 -7.90 20.98 12.79
C ASN A 745 -9.13 20.57 13.64
N LYS A 746 -10.18 21.39 13.67
CA LYS A 746 -11.41 21.12 14.39
C LYS A 746 -12.56 21.20 13.41
N GLU A 747 -13.41 20.18 13.42
CA GLU A 747 -14.72 20.21 12.78
C GLU A 747 -15.52 21.36 13.39
N ILE A 748 -15.60 22.47 12.66
CA ILE A 748 -16.63 23.46 12.91
C ILE A 748 -17.74 23.09 11.92
N GLU A 749 -18.86 22.63 12.42
CA GLU A 749 -20.07 22.54 11.60
C GLU A 749 -20.40 23.96 11.12
N TRP A 750 -20.37 24.18 9.81
CA TRP A 750 -20.59 25.51 9.26
C TRP A 750 -22.06 25.87 9.36
N ASN A 751 -22.35 27.02 9.96
CA ASN A 751 -23.68 27.62 9.86
C ASN A 751 -23.94 28.12 8.42
N ARG A 752 -25.19 28.42 8.11
CA ARG A 752 -25.64 28.90 6.79
C ARG A 752 -24.81 30.08 6.27
N ASP A 753 -24.59 31.07 7.13
CA ASP A 753 -23.87 32.30 6.75
C ASP A 753 -22.41 32.03 6.37
N ARG A 754 -21.75 31.09 7.05
CA ARG A 754 -20.37 30.70 6.72
C ARG A 754 -20.27 30.03 5.36
N TYR A 755 -21.21 29.14 5.02
CA TYR A 755 -21.28 28.53 3.68
C TYR A 755 -21.46 29.60 2.59
N ILE A 756 -22.39 30.53 2.77
CA ILE A 756 -22.68 31.59 1.80
C ILE A 756 -21.47 32.53 1.66
N LYS A 757 -20.88 32.96 2.78
CA LYS A 757 -19.67 33.80 2.77
C LYS A 757 -18.54 33.10 2.02
N LYS A 758 -18.30 31.82 2.31
CA LYS A 758 -17.30 31.04 1.60
C LYS A 758 -17.63 30.94 0.13
N ALA A 759 -18.87 30.66 -0.25
CA ALA A 759 -19.28 30.58 -1.64
C ALA A 759 -19.00 31.89 -2.42
N LYS A 760 -19.22 33.06 -1.80
CA LYS A 760 -18.91 34.38 -2.38
C LYS A 760 -17.40 34.58 -2.58
N GLU A 761 -16.59 34.26 -1.57
CA GLU A 761 -15.11 34.33 -1.65
C GLU A 761 -14.57 33.35 -2.72
N MET A 762 -15.01 32.10 -2.63
CA MET A 762 -14.72 30.96 -3.50
C MET A 762 -15.88 29.94 -3.36
N PRO A 763 -16.68 29.69 -4.39
CA PRO A 763 -16.20 29.60 -5.77
C PRO A 763 -16.77 30.63 -6.76
N ILE A 764 -17.77 31.41 -6.36
CA ILE A 764 -18.53 32.32 -7.24
C ILE A 764 -17.60 33.31 -7.93
N LYS A 765 -16.73 33.98 -7.16
CA LYS A 765 -15.72 34.91 -7.70
C LYS A 765 -14.89 34.32 -8.85
N TYR A 766 -14.49 33.06 -8.74
CA TYR A 766 -13.64 32.40 -9.72
C TYR A 766 -14.43 31.88 -10.92
N LEU A 767 -15.68 31.46 -10.73
CA LEU A 767 -16.58 31.11 -11.82
C LEU A 767 -16.90 32.34 -12.69
N ILE A 768 -17.17 33.50 -12.08
CA ILE A 768 -17.39 34.74 -12.82
C ILE A 768 -16.11 35.16 -13.55
N LYS A 769 -14.94 35.09 -12.89
CA LYS A 769 -13.67 35.49 -13.51
C LYS A 769 -13.28 34.61 -14.71
N SER A 770 -13.47 33.29 -14.64
CA SER A 770 -13.08 32.39 -15.73
C SER A 770 -14.18 32.15 -16.76
N GLY A 771 -15.44 32.36 -16.40
CA GLY A 771 -16.61 32.12 -17.23
C GLY A 771 -17.49 33.36 -17.36
N GLU A 772 -16.88 34.54 -17.53
CA GLU A 772 -17.57 35.83 -17.66
C GLU A 772 -18.59 35.83 -18.82
N GLU A 773 -18.32 35.07 -19.87
CA GLU A 773 -19.24 34.84 -20.99
C GLU A 773 -20.54 34.14 -20.54
N PHE A 774 -20.46 33.24 -19.57
CA PHE A 774 -21.55 32.32 -19.21
C PHE A 774 -22.31 32.73 -17.94
N PHE A 775 -21.65 33.38 -16.99
CA PHE A 775 -22.18 33.60 -15.65
C PHE A 775 -22.09 35.05 -15.21
N GLU A 776 -23.01 35.44 -14.33
CA GLU A 776 -22.98 36.73 -13.62
C GLU A 776 -23.51 36.56 -12.18
N TYR A 777 -23.08 37.45 -11.29
CA TYR A 777 -23.46 37.44 -9.88
C TYR A 777 -23.80 38.85 -9.41
N GLU A 778 -25.07 39.07 -9.08
CA GLU A 778 -25.57 40.38 -8.66
C GLU A 778 -26.59 40.23 -7.53
N LYS A 779 -26.53 41.13 -6.53
CA LYS A 779 -27.51 41.21 -5.42
C LYS A 779 -27.80 39.86 -4.72
N GLY A 780 -26.80 39.00 -4.57
CA GLY A 780 -26.95 37.70 -3.89
C GLY A 780 -27.38 36.55 -4.80
N VAL A 781 -27.61 36.80 -6.10
CA VAL A 781 -28.12 35.80 -7.06
C VAL A 781 -27.03 35.48 -8.09
N PHE A 782 -26.75 34.18 -8.28
CA PHE A 782 -25.88 33.67 -9.33
C PHE A 782 -26.74 33.20 -10.51
N LYS A 783 -26.47 33.67 -11.73
CA LYS A 783 -27.31 33.37 -12.90
C LYS A 783 -26.47 33.05 -14.15
N ILE A 784 -27.06 32.24 -15.03
CA ILE A 784 -26.57 31.96 -16.38
C ILE A 784 -27.01 33.11 -17.30
N LYS A 785 -26.10 33.64 -18.12
CA LYS A 785 -26.36 34.73 -19.08
C LYS A 785 -27.17 34.23 -20.30
N GLU A 786 -27.80 35.17 -21.01
CA GLU A 786 -28.32 34.90 -22.36
C GLU A 786 -27.15 34.76 -23.37
N PRO A 787 -27.26 33.90 -24.40
CA PRO A 787 -28.43 33.09 -24.79
C PRO A 787 -28.57 31.75 -24.04
N TYR A 788 -27.63 31.42 -23.15
CA TYR A 788 -27.51 30.09 -22.54
C TYR A 788 -28.68 29.73 -21.61
N LYS A 789 -29.41 30.72 -21.11
CA LYS A 789 -30.62 30.52 -20.29
C LYS A 789 -31.69 29.68 -21.00
N ASN A 790 -31.83 29.82 -22.32
CA ASN A 790 -32.83 29.06 -23.08
C ASN A 790 -32.52 27.55 -23.15
N LEU A 791 -31.26 27.18 -22.93
CA LEU A 791 -30.77 25.78 -23.00
C LEU A 791 -31.15 24.95 -21.77
N ILE A 792 -31.63 25.59 -20.70
CA ILE A 792 -32.00 24.92 -19.44
C ILE A 792 -33.17 23.94 -19.62
N LYS A 793 -33.97 24.15 -20.68
CA LYS A 793 -35.07 23.27 -21.08
C LYS A 793 -34.64 22.15 -22.02
N ASP A 794 -33.41 22.18 -22.54
CA ASP A 794 -32.87 21.17 -23.45
C ASP A 794 -32.34 19.98 -22.63
N ASN A 795 -32.93 18.80 -22.86
CA ASN A 795 -32.54 17.56 -22.19
C ASN A 795 -31.12 17.13 -22.55
N LEU A 796 -30.68 17.34 -23.81
CA LEU A 796 -29.32 17.00 -24.24
C LEU A 796 -28.29 17.86 -23.52
N PHE A 797 -28.57 19.17 -23.41
CA PHE A 797 -27.74 20.09 -22.63
C PHE A 797 -27.67 19.67 -21.16
N LYS A 798 -28.83 19.41 -20.54
CA LYS A 798 -28.93 18.99 -19.13
C LYS A 798 -28.14 17.72 -18.83
N ASP A 799 -28.27 16.70 -19.68
CA ASP A 799 -27.56 15.42 -19.51
C ASP A 799 -26.04 15.60 -19.65
N ASN A 800 -25.58 16.37 -20.64
CA ASN A 800 -24.16 16.69 -20.79
C ASN A 800 -23.64 17.58 -19.65
N PHE A 801 -24.48 18.46 -19.10
CA PHE A 801 -24.11 19.37 -18.02
C PHE A 801 -23.77 18.60 -16.75
N ILE A 802 -24.65 17.69 -16.32
CA ILE A 802 -24.39 16.87 -15.13
C ILE A 802 -23.26 15.85 -15.36
N ASP A 803 -23.23 15.17 -16.52
CA ASP A 803 -22.18 14.20 -16.86
C ASP A 803 -20.79 14.84 -16.87
N SER A 804 -20.66 16.06 -17.38
CA SER A 804 -19.41 16.82 -17.33
C SER A 804 -19.02 17.21 -15.90
N ILE A 805 -19.95 17.68 -15.06
CA ILE A 805 -19.66 18.04 -13.67
C ILE A 805 -19.17 16.83 -12.88
N GLU A 806 -19.91 15.71 -12.95
CA GLU A 806 -19.56 14.48 -12.27
C GLU A 806 -18.23 13.91 -12.76
N MET A 807 -17.99 13.93 -14.08
CA MET A 807 -16.70 13.56 -14.64
C MET A 807 -15.57 14.43 -14.10
N ARG A 808 -15.74 15.76 -14.02
CA ARG A 808 -14.69 16.66 -13.47
C ARG A 808 -14.38 16.40 -12.02
N VAL A 809 -15.38 16.06 -11.20
CA VAL A 809 -15.19 15.66 -9.80
C VAL A 809 -14.41 14.35 -9.73
N LEU A 810 -14.79 13.35 -10.51
CA LEU A 810 -14.09 12.06 -10.58
C LEU A 810 -12.65 12.21 -11.08
N GLU A 811 -12.44 12.96 -12.17
CA GLU A 811 -11.11 13.24 -12.74
C GLU A 811 -10.21 13.92 -11.71
N TYR A 812 -10.73 14.84 -10.90
CA TYR A 812 -9.98 15.49 -9.83
C TYR A 812 -9.49 14.48 -8.79
N TYR A 813 -10.36 13.63 -8.27
CA TYR A 813 -9.98 12.63 -7.26
C TYR A 813 -9.08 11.54 -7.81
N LYS A 814 -9.35 11.04 -9.04
CA LYS A 814 -8.48 10.09 -9.73
C LYS A 814 -7.07 10.65 -9.88
N ASN A 815 -6.94 11.91 -10.32
CA ASN A 815 -5.65 12.59 -10.43
C ASN A 815 -4.97 12.86 -9.09
N ARG A 816 -5.74 13.17 -8.04
CA ARG A 816 -5.20 13.36 -6.68
C ARG A 816 -4.64 12.04 -6.13
N GLY A 817 -5.37 10.93 -6.33
CA GLY A 817 -4.92 9.58 -6.01
C GLY A 817 -3.61 9.25 -6.74
N LEU A 818 -3.57 9.42 -8.06
CA LEU A 818 -2.37 9.17 -8.87
C LEU A 818 -1.17 10.00 -8.44
N LYS A 819 -1.35 11.28 -8.07
CA LYS A 819 -0.25 12.12 -7.53
C LYS A 819 0.29 11.64 -6.19
N ASN A 820 -0.50 10.91 -5.41
CA ASN A 820 -0.02 10.30 -4.17
C ASN A 820 0.77 9.00 -4.45
N ILE A 821 0.66 8.45 -5.66
CA ILE A 821 1.38 7.24 -6.13
C ILE A 821 2.66 7.64 -6.87
N GLU A 822 2.59 8.64 -7.77
CA GLU A 822 3.74 9.30 -8.42
C GLU A 822 4.68 9.94 -7.39
#